data_AF-A0A8T0H275-F1
#
_entry.id   AF-A0A8T0H275-F1
#
_cell.length_a   1.000
_cell.length_b   1.000
_cell.length_c   1.000
_cell.angle_alpha   90.00
_cell.angle_beta   90.00
_cell.angle_gamma   90.00
#
_symmetry.space_group_name_H-M   'P 1'
#
loop_
_entity.id
_entity.type
_entity.pdbx_description
1 polymer ?
#
loop_
_entity_poly.entity_id
_entity_poly.type
_entity_poly.pdbx_seq_one_letter_code
_entity_poly.pdbx_strand_id
1 'polypeptide(L)'
;MDDQSLELWRPRKRHRGQCSSSFAATDVDYDVFLNHRGPDVIAGFISHLDEALRTAGLNPFLDKASLRKGHPAFSSINDALEAAKIHVAVVSKGYAESKYCLNELAAMLRSGKPVIPVYYEVEPAHLRWVENGPFAAAFEKHKLKRTREQVEEWRDALLKLADITGFCFRLSDYKGNEAELKQEVVNVVLSFTCRVEAVPIEHDLVGVEDQMNVCITTIEEFMFGPTRLLGLVGMGGIGKTTLAKAIYNHFVGCKKFQAMSFLQIEEVGSSFLKRLQKQLLWDIFHVQDKNEESYNHWCGKISCQGPILVVLDDLHERSEFDQVILDMGLLASGSCIIVTSRDRHVLKAIGGECNFFLHEVKPLRSEDSLQLFNLHAFGNGEFPPKFKAIANDVSKACGGLPLALKVVGSNLIDKKSNEDLECIWPEAVDTLREDANVMNVLRWSYNCLSKQEKMMFLDIACIFCGWFKNEAMEIWRSCKESSCCGPRSPHTSLAKLIDKSLIEIDMTKEREHGGVLAMHSLLQELGRNIGKDDGSHIWVDQATCMVEAINQEPMKVRALNVGNGGEHELESLYFTKMSNLHFLILDGCYINGDVTTISKKLRYLRWRQMPVIQRPPILNLSNLISLDFSYSSKVVSLWAKSNPTLEGCPNLLKLNLEGCTSITTLPDSIGQLSRLQTLDLYRCENLQKLPSTIGQLTQLELLQLQECKSLESLPDSITALSRMQQLLIDTCTSMSKVPETMGLMTGLTGFTTDLATEWQAVALGQLHGLKRLYVSNSSDEGITWLDRKSSLAHLHHLSDFSFRYCPAMSKLPHTIGLLTNLDCLELWRCESLRELPNCIGQLKLLTTLSLRSCSSLETLPDCLGALPSLDMLWITRCRSLTKLPESIGHLSRLRVLMIEGCGELQPLPESLRQLSALVWLGILDCGSLEGLGVLRVLPGLRIWGCTSVSDLSGSCLIVLDRNYVDPSSYFYKDSKQWQFVRGDLKKMRVVEANDCGFLRLVQDTESGESIMQRVHKVDCCKLITL
;
A
#
# COMPACT_ATOMS: atom_id res chain seq x y z
N MET A 1 58.96 -15.83 -31.11
CA MET A 1 58.07 -16.95 -31.39
C MET A 1 56.65 -16.47 -31.15
N ASP A 2 55.92 -15.81 -32.04
CA ASP A 2 56.04 -15.21 -33.38
C ASP A 2 55.01 -14.06 -33.31
N ASP A 3 55.28 -12.78 -33.53
CA ASP A 3 55.76 -12.04 -34.70
C ASP A 3 54.79 -11.97 -35.90
N GLN A 4 54.43 -10.71 -36.25
CA GLN A 4 53.92 -10.19 -37.53
C GLN A 4 52.40 -10.35 -37.82
N SER A 5 51.64 -9.32 -38.18
CA SER A 5 51.86 -8.19 -39.14
C SER A 5 50.96 -6.98 -38.79
N LEU A 6 51.40 -5.69 -38.78
CA LEU A 6 51.71 -4.78 -39.92
C LEU A 6 50.52 -4.63 -40.91
N GLU A 7 50.12 -3.49 -41.48
CA GLU A 7 50.40 -2.05 -41.37
C GLU A 7 49.49 -1.33 -42.43
N LEU A 8 49.12 -0.06 -42.18
CA LEU A 8 48.89 1.04 -43.16
C LEU A 8 47.76 0.90 -44.23
N TRP A 9 46.83 1.86 -44.39
CA TRP A 9 47.03 3.13 -45.11
C TRP A 9 46.00 4.23 -44.69
N ARG A 10 46.51 5.47 -44.56
CA ARG A 10 45.89 6.80 -44.32
C ARG A 10 45.17 7.38 -45.59
N PRO A 11 44.67 8.65 -45.66
CA PRO A 11 43.87 9.52 -44.76
C PRO A 11 42.79 10.43 -45.47
N ARG A 12 42.14 11.30 -44.67
CA ARG A 12 41.49 12.63 -44.99
C ARG A 12 40.04 12.58 -45.51
N LYS A 13 39.12 13.50 -45.15
CA LYS A 13 39.07 14.72 -44.33
C LYS A 13 37.59 15.18 -44.33
N ARG A 14 37.08 15.71 -43.22
CA ARG A 14 36.30 16.98 -43.10
C ARG A 14 35.90 17.12 -41.62
N HIS A 15 36.59 18.02 -40.91
CA HIS A 15 36.15 19.36 -40.49
C HIS A 15 35.22 19.28 -39.25
N ARG A 16 35.76 19.50 -38.04
CA ARG A 16 35.99 20.79 -37.34
C ARG A 16 34.69 21.52 -36.98
N GLY A 17 34.52 21.70 -35.67
CA GLY A 17 33.55 22.55 -34.98
C GLY A 17 33.07 21.78 -33.74
N GLN A 18 33.69 21.88 -32.56
CA GLN A 18 33.75 23.08 -31.71
C GLN A 18 32.53 23.97 -31.90
N CYS A 19 31.48 23.67 -31.14
CA CYS A 19 30.55 24.67 -30.64
C CYS A 19 30.37 24.44 -29.14
N SER A 20 30.99 25.35 -28.39
CA SER A 20 30.40 26.05 -27.24
C SER A 20 29.11 25.47 -26.69
N SER A 21 29.24 24.93 -25.48
CA SER A 21 28.25 24.89 -24.41
C SER A 21 27.09 25.88 -24.57
N SER A 22 25.88 25.35 -24.73
CA SER A 22 24.67 25.98 -24.24
C SER A 22 24.04 25.02 -23.24
N PHE A 23 24.19 25.37 -21.96
CA PHE A 23 23.49 24.75 -20.83
C PHE A 23 21.97 24.80 -21.06
N ALA A 24 21.29 23.67 -20.90
CA ALA A 24 19.83 23.59 -20.78
C ALA A 24 19.48 23.25 -19.32
N ALA A 25 18.43 23.91 -18.83
CA ALA A 25 18.03 24.07 -17.44
C ALA A 25 17.28 22.85 -16.87
N THR A 26 17.36 22.72 -15.55
CA THR A 26 16.75 21.71 -14.66
C THR A 26 15.27 22.00 -14.42
N ASP A 27 14.36 21.04 -14.65
CA ASP A 27 12.99 21.14 -14.14
C ASP A 27 13.02 20.80 -12.64
N VAL A 28 12.46 21.69 -11.82
CA VAL A 28 12.20 21.45 -10.41
C VAL A 28 10.70 21.65 -10.28
N ASP A 29 9.98 20.56 -10.03
CA ASP A 29 8.53 20.62 -9.97
C ASP A 29 8.10 21.33 -8.68
N TYR A 30 7.74 22.60 -8.82
CA TYR A 30 7.26 23.44 -7.72
C TYR A 30 5.75 23.36 -7.65
N ASP A 31 5.21 23.18 -6.44
CA ASP A 31 3.77 23.30 -6.26
C ASP A 31 3.37 24.78 -6.24
N VAL A 32 4.22 25.65 -5.70
CA VAL A 32 3.93 27.07 -5.47
C VAL A 32 5.12 27.93 -5.89
N PHE A 33 4.91 29.04 -6.61
CA PHE A 33 5.95 30.06 -6.82
C PHE A 33 5.70 31.29 -5.95
N LEU A 34 6.65 31.66 -5.08
CA LEU A 34 6.55 32.81 -4.17
C LEU A 34 7.32 34.02 -4.70
N ASN A 35 6.60 34.97 -5.29
CA ASN A 35 7.15 36.24 -5.74
C ASN A 35 7.01 37.32 -4.65
N HIS A 36 8.13 37.95 -4.29
CA HIS A 36 8.19 38.89 -3.16
C HIS A 36 9.38 39.84 -3.24
N ARG A 37 9.38 40.91 -2.44
CA ARG A 37 10.52 41.82 -2.29
C ARG A 37 11.37 41.44 -1.08
N GLY A 38 12.54 40.86 -1.35
CA GLY A 38 13.38 40.28 -0.31
C GLY A 38 13.60 41.13 0.96
N PRO A 39 14.18 42.34 0.83
CA PRO A 39 14.48 43.23 1.97
C PRO A 39 13.28 43.68 2.80
N ASP A 40 12.06 43.58 2.27
CA ASP A 40 10.86 44.08 2.94
C ASP A 40 10.21 42.99 3.80
N VAL A 41 10.32 41.71 3.42
CA VAL A 41 9.50 40.62 4.00
C VAL A 41 10.24 39.30 4.31
N ILE A 42 11.50 39.10 3.88
CA ILE A 42 12.23 37.81 4.07
C ILE A 42 12.46 37.46 5.53
N ALA A 43 12.73 38.43 6.40
CA ALA A 43 13.00 38.17 7.84
C ALA A 43 11.72 38.04 8.69
N GLY A 44 10.53 38.10 8.07
CA GLY A 44 9.23 38.00 8.74
C GLY A 44 8.29 37.06 7.99
N PHE A 45 7.17 37.59 7.51
CA PHE A 45 6.03 36.84 6.95
C PHE A 45 6.38 35.77 5.90
N ILE A 46 7.26 36.08 4.92
CA ILE A 46 7.57 35.16 3.81
C ILE A 46 8.28 33.88 4.28
N SER A 47 9.16 33.98 5.27
CA SER A 47 9.88 32.81 5.82
C SER A 47 8.92 31.85 6.51
N HIS A 48 7.98 32.39 7.29
CA HIS A 48 6.95 31.60 7.94
C HIS A 48 5.98 30.98 6.94
N LEU A 49 5.64 31.68 5.85
CA LEU A 49 4.78 31.16 4.79
C LEU A 49 5.43 30.00 4.02
N ASP A 50 6.72 30.11 3.66
CA ASP A 50 7.51 29.01 3.06
C ASP A 50 7.53 27.77 3.97
N GLU A 51 7.77 27.96 5.27
CA GLU A 51 7.75 26.87 6.25
C GLU A 51 6.37 26.22 6.40
N ALA A 52 5.30 27.02 6.45
CA ALA A 52 3.95 26.50 6.61
C ALA A 52 3.48 25.73 5.37
N LEU A 53 3.81 26.20 4.16
CA LEU A 53 3.55 25.47 2.91
C LEU A 53 4.30 24.13 2.90
N ARG A 54 5.57 24.10 3.32
CA ARG A 54 6.35 22.85 3.43
C ARG A 54 5.82 21.88 4.47
N THR A 55 5.39 22.41 5.63
CA THR A 55 4.80 21.61 6.71
C THR A 55 3.49 20.95 6.25
N ALA A 56 2.76 21.62 5.36
CA ALA A 56 1.57 21.09 4.71
C ALA A 56 1.86 20.10 3.56
N GLY A 57 3.12 19.75 3.32
CA GLY A 57 3.51 18.78 2.28
C GLY A 57 3.65 19.37 0.87
N LEU A 58 3.63 20.70 0.72
CA LEU A 58 3.82 21.38 -0.57
C LEU A 58 5.27 21.76 -0.80
N ASN A 59 5.67 21.84 -2.06
CA ASN A 59 7.00 22.30 -2.46
C ASN A 59 6.97 23.75 -3.01
N PRO A 60 7.05 24.78 -2.16
CA PRO A 60 7.17 26.17 -2.63
C PRO A 60 8.57 26.50 -3.14
N PHE A 61 8.64 27.24 -4.24
CA PHE A 61 9.82 27.98 -4.67
C PHE A 61 9.86 29.34 -3.98
N LEU A 62 10.97 29.61 -3.29
CA LEU A 62 11.25 30.91 -2.71
C LEU A 62 12.66 31.35 -3.11
N ASP A 63 12.80 32.50 -3.80
CA ASP A 63 14.11 33.06 -4.15
C ASP A 63 14.82 33.56 -2.87
N LYS A 64 15.57 32.66 -2.20
CA LYS A 64 16.45 33.00 -1.09
C LYS A 64 17.75 33.55 -1.68
N ALA A 65 17.97 34.85 -1.53
CA ALA A 65 19.12 35.59 -2.06
C ALA A 65 20.51 35.02 -1.69
N SER A 66 20.60 34.05 -0.77
CA SER A 66 21.82 33.37 -0.31
C SER A 66 22.37 32.27 -1.23
N LEU A 67 21.67 31.84 -2.30
CA LEU A 67 22.15 30.83 -3.25
C LEU A 67 23.09 31.38 -4.37
N ARG A 68 23.54 32.63 -4.27
CA ARG A 68 24.16 33.38 -5.38
C ARG A 68 25.69 33.27 -5.52
N LYS A 69 26.24 32.06 -5.63
CA LYS A 69 27.60 31.88 -6.19
C LYS A 69 27.67 30.65 -7.11
N GLY A 70 27.65 30.86 -8.43
CA GLY A 70 28.13 29.86 -9.41
C GLY A 70 27.38 29.73 -10.74
N HIS A 71 26.11 30.13 -10.88
CA HIS A 71 25.32 29.90 -12.11
C HIS A 71 24.54 31.15 -12.62
N PRO A 72 24.17 31.22 -13.92
CA PRO A 72 23.45 32.37 -14.49
C PRO A 72 22.00 32.41 -14.01
N ALA A 73 21.69 33.43 -13.20
CA ALA A 73 20.51 33.51 -12.33
C ALA A 73 19.15 33.84 -13.00
N PHE A 74 19.05 33.87 -14.33
CA PHE A 74 17.85 34.38 -15.02
C PHE A 74 16.97 33.30 -15.67
N SER A 75 17.51 32.12 -16.02
CA SER A 75 16.70 31.03 -16.58
C SER A 75 15.93 30.31 -15.48
N SER A 76 16.60 29.92 -14.38
CA SER A 76 16.02 29.09 -13.33
C SER A 76 14.79 29.67 -12.62
N ILE A 77 14.63 31.00 -12.61
CA ILE A 77 13.46 31.66 -11.99
C ILE A 77 12.26 31.62 -12.94
N ASN A 78 12.46 31.85 -14.24
CA ASN A 78 11.39 31.72 -15.23
C ASN A 78 10.98 30.25 -15.38
N ASP A 79 11.94 29.33 -15.34
CA ASP A 79 11.69 27.89 -15.36
C ASP A 79 10.89 27.48 -14.12
N ALA A 80 11.26 27.97 -12.92
CA ALA A 80 10.51 27.73 -11.69
C ALA A 80 9.09 28.34 -11.72
N LEU A 81 8.93 29.51 -12.33
CA LEU A 81 7.64 30.18 -12.53
C LEU A 81 6.77 29.39 -13.51
N GLU A 82 7.35 28.88 -14.60
CA GLU A 82 6.65 28.05 -15.58
C GLU A 82 6.37 26.64 -15.08
N ALA A 83 7.19 26.05 -14.21
CA ALA A 83 6.94 24.75 -13.59
C ALA A 83 5.85 24.85 -12.51
N ALA A 84 5.85 25.92 -11.72
CA ALA A 84 4.95 26.05 -10.57
C ALA A 84 3.47 25.91 -10.92
N LYS A 85 2.72 25.09 -10.18
CA LYS A 85 1.29 24.85 -10.43
C LYS A 85 0.42 26.06 -10.08
N ILE A 86 0.80 26.79 -9.03
CA ILE A 86 0.13 28.01 -8.57
C ILE A 86 1.15 29.08 -8.17
N HIS A 87 0.77 30.35 -8.29
CA HIS A 87 1.63 31.50 -8.02
C HIS A 87 1.10 32.36 -6.88
N VAL A 88 1.96 32.86 -6.00
CA VAL A 88 1.61 33.78 -4.92
C VAL A 88 2.46 35.05 -5.03
N ALA A 89 1.82 36.21 -5.15
CA ALA A 89 2.47 37.52 -5.28
C ALA A 89 2.32 38.34 -3.99
N VAL A 90 3.41 38.54 -3.25
CA VAL A 90 3.43 39.31 -1.99
C VAL A 90 3.96 40.73 -2.24
N VAL A 91 3.06 41.70 -2.29
CA VAL A 91 3.35 43.10 -2.67
C VAL A 91 3.54 43.99 -1.45
N SER A 92 4.75 44.52 -1.28
CA SER A 92 5.17 45.40 -0.19
C SER A 92 5.49 46.84 -0.67
N LYS A 93 5.74 47.76 0.26
CA LYS A 93 6.01 49.19 -0.06
C LYS A 93 7.22 49.42 -0.97
N GLY A 94 8.28 48.64 -0.83
CA GLY A 94 9.50 48.72 -1.66
C GLY A 94 9.47 47.80 -2.89
N TYR A 95 8.34 47.14 -3.17
CA TYR A 95 8.24 46.10 -4.19
C TYR A 95 8.61 46.60 -5.59
N ALA A 96 8.09 47.76 -6.00
CA ALA A 96 8.34 48.34 -7.32
C ALA A 96 9.77 48.88 -7.54
N GLU A 97 10.57 49.01 -6.48
CA GLU A 97 11.98 49.39 -6.62
C GLU A 97 12.79 48.29 -7.30
N SER A 98 12.36 47.03 -7.14
CA SER A 98 13.01 45.87 -7.74
C SER A 98 12.46 45.58 -9.13
N LYS A 99 13.31 45.83 -10.15
CA LYS A 99 12.99 45.40 -11.52
C LYS A 99 12.76 43.88 -11.64
N TYR A 100 13.32 43.07 -10.72
CA TYR A 100 13.16 41.61 -10.76
C TYR A 100 11.75 41.20 -10.35
N CYS A 101 11.25 41.78 -9.23
CA CYS A 101 9.90 41.55 -8.77
C CYS A 101 8.87 41.95 -9.83
N LEU A 102 9.06 43.10 -10.49
CA LEU A 102 8.16 43.58 -11.56
C LEU A 102 8.20 42.70 -12.83
N ASN A 103 9.37 42.18 -13.21
CA ASN A 103 9.48 41.26 -14.36
C ASN A 103 8.82 39.90 -14.08
N GLU A 104 9.06 39.34 -12.90
CA GLU A 104 8.45 38.07 -12.46
C GLU A 104 6.93 38.20 -12.38
N LEU A 105 6.41 39.31 -11.82
CA LEU A 105 4.97 39.55 -11.76
C LEU A 105 4.34 39.63 -13.15
N ALA A 106 4.98 40.33 -14.09
CA ALA A 106 4.52 40.39 -15.47
C ALA A 106 4.54 39.00 -16.13
N ALA A 107 5.52 38.15 -15.81
CA ALA A 107 5.58 36.77 -16.29
C ALA A 107 4.50 35.87 -15.65
N MET A 108 4.27 35.96 -14.34
CA MET A 108 3.22 35.21 -13.62
C MET A 108 1.86 35.45 -14.26
N LEU A 109 1.49 36.72 -14.47
CA LEU A 109 0.21 37.10 -15.07
C LEU A 109 0.07 36.73 -16.55
N ARG A 110 1.17 36.46 -17.25
CA ARG A 110 1.15 35.95 -18.64
C ARG A 110 1.00 34.43 -18.71
N SER A 111 1.40 33.69 -17.69
CA SER A 111 1.39 32.22 -17.69
C SER A 111 0.00 31.60 -17.77
N GLY A 112 -1.06 32.35 -17.41
CA GLY A 112 -2.43 31.85 -17.34
C GLY A 112 -2.70 30.92 -16.15
N LYS A 113 -1.72 30.69 -15.29
CA LYS A 113 -1.87 29.92 -14.04
C LYS A 113 -2.51 30.76 -12.94
N PRO A 114 -3.14 30.14 -11.92
CA PRO A 114 -3.76 30.90 -10.84
C PRO A 114 -2.73 31.74 -10.08
N VAL A 115 -3.03 33.03 -9.86
CA VAL A 115 -2.19 33.96 -9.09
C VAL A 115 -2.97 34.46 -7.88
N ILE A 116 -2.39 34.28 -6.69
CA ILE A 116 -2.95 34.73 -5.41
C ILE A 116 -2.20 35.99 -4.94
N PRO A 117 -2.83 37.18 -4.91
CA PRO A 117 -2.20 38.39 -4.38
C PRO A 117 -2.27 38.46 -2.85
N VAL A 118 -1.17 38.87 -2.23
CA VAL A 118 -1.09 39.27 -0.81
C VAL A 118 -0.55 40.70 -0.75
N TYR A 119 -1.41 41.65 -0.41
CA TYR A 119 -1.08 43.07 -0.29
C TYR A 119 -0.59 43.37 1.14
N TYR A 120 0.73 43.40 1.31
CA TYR A 120 1.40 43.49 2.60
C TYR A 120 1.80 44.94 2.91
N GLU A 121 1.06 45.59 3.81
CA GLU A 121 1.15 47.02 4.14
C GLU A 121 0.99 47.99 2.95
N VAL A 122 0.37 47.51 1.88
CA VAL A 122 0.05 48.28 0.67
C VAL A 122 -1.41 48.02 0.33
N GLU A 123 -2.08 49.00 -0.26
CA GLU A 123 -3.45 48.84 -0.72
C GLU A 123 -3.48 48.56 -2.23
N PRO A 124 -4.42 47.74 -2.73
CA PRO A 124 -4.59 47.53 -4.17
C PRO A 124 -4.72 48.85 -4.95
N ALA A 125 -5.34 49.88 -4.36
CA ALA A 125 -5.45 51.21 -4.97
C ALA A 125 -4.07 51.86 -5.24
N HIS A 126 -3.07 51.63 -4.39
CA HIS A 126 -1.73 52.17 -4.57
C HIS A 126 -1.02 51.61 -5.80
N LEU A 127 -1.37 50.39 -6.23
CA LEU A 127 -0.84 49.79 -7.46
C LEU A 127 -1.46 50.45 -8.71
N ARG A 128 -2.60 51.14 -8.60
CA ARG A 128 -3.24 51.85 -9.72
C ARG A 128 -2.64 53.22 -9.98
N TRP A 129 -2.10 53.87 -8.96
CA TRP A 129 -1.51 55.22 -9.06
C TRP A 129 0.02 55.18 -9.09
N VAL A 130 0.57 54.41 -10.02
CA VAL A 130 2.01 54.17 -10.12
C VAL A 130 2.83 55.46 -10.27
N GLU A 131 2.30 56.53 -10.88
CA GLU A 131 3.06 57.79 -11.12
C GLU A 131 2.94 58.84 -10.01
N ASN A 132 1.97 58.70 -9.10
CA ASN A 132 1.70 59.66 -8.02
C ASN A 132 1.62 59.02 -6.62
N GLY A 133 1.76 57.69 -6.54
CA GLY A 133 1.64 56.89 -5.32
C GLY A 133 2.99 56.39 -4.78
N PRO A 134 2.99 55.41 -3.86
CA PRO A 134 4.21 54.95 -3.19
C PRO A 134 5.27 54.35 -4.13
N PHE A 135 4.86 53.95 -5.35
CA PHE A 135 5.77 53.42 -6.37
C PHE A 135 6.29 54.47 -7.37
N ALA A 136 5.84 55.73 -7.29
CA ALA A 136 6.17 56.80 -8.25
C ALA A 136 7.68 57.04 -8.38
N ALA A 137 8.36 57.22 -7.26
CA ALA A 137 9.80 57.46 -7.24
C ALA A 137 10.58 56.28 -7.84
N ALA A 138 10.09 55.04 -7.65
CA ALA A 138 10.70 53.85 -8.22
C ALA A 138 10.56 53.82 -9.75
N PHE A 139 9.37 54.13 -10.26
CA PHE A 139 9.12 54.14 -11.70
C PHE A 139 9.84 55.27 -12.43
N GLU A 140 9.93 56.47 -11.85
CA GLU A 140 10.75 57.56 -12.42
C GLU A 140 12.23 57.16 -12.56
N LYS A 141 12.75 56.45 -11.55
CA LYS A 141 14.12 55.93 -11.59
C LYS A 141 14.33 54.87 -12.67
N HIS A 142 13.32 54.04 -12.94
CA HIS A 142 13.38 53.04 -14.00
C HIS A 142 13.21 53.64 -15.40
N LYS A 143 12.35 54.67 -15.58
CA LYS A 143 12.20 55.41 -16.84
C LYS A 143 13.52 55.96 -17.35
N LEU A 144 14.39 56.44 -16.46
CA LEU A 144 15.73 56.94 -16.82
C LEU A 144 16.70 55.87 -17.34
N LYS A 145 16.43 54.58 -17.07
CA LYS A 145 17.39 53.49 -17.29
C LYS A 145 16.86 52.37 -18.18
N ARG A 146 15.59 52.42 -18.57
CA ARG A 146 14.90 51.33 -19.27
C ARG A 146 14.07 51.88 -20.42
N THR A 147 13.68 50.99 -21.33
CA THR A 147 12.83 51.37 -22.46
C THR A 147 11.43 51.71 -21.96
N ARG A 148 10.76 52.61 -22.68
CA ARG A 148 9.40 53.02 -22.34
C ARG A 148 8.43 51.83 -22.32
N GLU A 149 8.58 50.92 -23.29
CA GLU A 149 7.78 49.69 -23.41
C GLU A 149 7.89 48.79 -22.17
N GLN A 150 9.10 48.57 -21.64
CA GLN A 150 9.29 47.75 -20.44
C GLN A 150 8.65 48.38 -19.20
N VAL A 151 8.73 49.71 -19.08
CA VAL A 151 8.14 50.42 -17.95
C VAL A 151 6.60 50.44 -18.05
N GLU A 152 6.05 50.53 -19.26
CA GLU A 152 4.61 50.40 -19.50
C GLU A 152 4.11 48.97 -19.21
N GLU A 153 4.87 47.93 -19.60
CA GLU A 153 4.57 46.52 -19.28
C GLU A 153 4.47 46.27 -17.77
N TRP A 154 5.40 46.82 -16.98
CA TRP A 154 5.36 46.70 -15.52
C TRP A 154 4.19 47.45 -14.89
N ARG A 155 3.82 48.61 -15.47
CA ARG A 155 2.65 49.37 -15.02
C ARG A 155 1.37 48.57 -15.25
N ASP A 156 1.23 47.94 -16.41
CA ASP A 156 0.07 47.11 -16.74
C ASP A 156 -0.03 45.84 -15.88
N ALA A 157 1.10 45.20 -15.55
CA ALA A 157 1.12 44.06 -14.65
C ALA A 157 0.64 44.42 -13.24
N LEU A 158 1.07 45.56 -12.69
CA LEU A 158 0.59 46.05 -11.38
C LEU A 158 -0.90 46.41 -11.41
N LEU A 159 -1.38 47.01 -12.50
CA LEU A 159 -2.81 47.32 -12.69
C LEU A 159 -3.66 46.04 -12.72
N LYS A 160 -3.24 45.04 -13.50
CA LYS A 160 -3.92 43.73 -13.58
C LYS A 160 -3.93 43.02 -12.24
N LEU A 161 -2.82 43.03 -11.49
CA LEU A 161 -2.78 42.45 -10.17
C LEU A 161 -3.77 43.13 -9.22
N ALA A 162 -3.89 44.47 -9.29
CA ALA A 162 -4.81 45.27 -8.46
C ALA A 162 -6.31 45.05 -8.74
N ASP A 163 -6.65 44.34 -9.82
CA ASP A 163 -8.01 43.90 -10.13
C ASP A 163 -8.31 42.49 -9.60
N ILE A 164 -7.29 41.73 -9.16
CA ILE A 164 -7.44 40.41 -8.55
C ILE A 164 -7.73 40.54 -7.05
N THR A 165 -8.81 39.91 -6.59
CA THR A 165 -9.14 39.83 -5.16
C THR A 165 -8.05 39.05 -4.43
N GLY A 166 -7.46 39.66 -3.42
CA GLY A 166 -6.36 39.08 -2.65
C GLY A 166 -6.43 39.46 -1.19
N PHE A 167 -5.47 38.98 -0.40
CA PHE A 167 -5.43 39.21 1.04
C PHE A 167 -4.78 40.55 1.35
N CYS A 168 -5.44 41.42 2.13
CA CYS A 168 -4.89 42.72 2.54
C CYS A 168 -4.44 42.69 4.01
N PHE A 169 -3.19 43.09 4.27
CA PHE A 169 -2.63 43.17 5.62
C PHE A 169 -2.15 44.59 5.94
N ARG A 170 -2.60 45.17 7.06
CA ARG A 170 -2.12 46.48 7.56
C ARG A 170 -1.80 46.39 9.04
N LEU A 171 -0.62 46.89 9.43
CA LEU A 171 -0.22 47.04 10.84
C LEU A 171 -1.17 47.93 11.66
N SER A 172 -1.89 48.86 11.03
CA SER A 172 -2.81 49.79 11.70
C SER A 172 -4.22 49.23 11.92
N ASP A 173 -4.59 48.14 11.25
CA ASP A 173 -5.91 47.54 11.39
C ASP A 173 -5.85 46.52 12.53
N TYR A 174 -6.45 46.87 13.67
CA TYR A 174 -6.41 46.16 14.97
C TYR A 174 -6.96 44.70 14.95
N LYS A 175 -7.17 44.09 13.77
CA LYS A 175 -7.70 42.74 13.54
C LYS A 175 -6.78 41.81 12.71
N GLY A 176 -5.68 42.27 12.11
CA GLY A 176 -4.85 41.41 11.26
C GLY A 176 -3.76 40.66 12.03
N ASN A 177 -3.86 39.33 12.16
CA ASN A 177 -2.80 38.46 12.69
C ASN A 177 -2.04 37.79 11.54
N GLU A 178 -0.71 37.93 11.46
CA GLU A 178 0.12 37.31 10.42
C GLU A 178 0.02 35.78 10.40
N ALA A 179 -0.20 35.14 11.55
CA ALA A 179 -0.33 33.69 11.64
C ALA A 179 -1.61 33.16 10.97
N GLU A 180 -2.71 33.91 11.10
CA GLU A 180 -4.00 33.57 10.46
C GLU A 180 -3.92 33.79 8.96
N LEU A 181 -3.38 34.94 8.52
CA LEU A 181 -3.15 35.23 7.11
C LEU A 181 -2.30 34.15 6.43
N LYS A 182 -1.23 33.70 7.09
CA LYS A 182 -0.38 32.61 6.60
C LYS A 182 -1.18 31.32 6.40
N GLN A 183 -1.99 30.94 7.38
CA GLN A 183 -2.73 29.68 7.33
C GLN A 183 -3.82 29.71 6.25
N GLU A 184 -4.50 30.85 6.07
CA GLU A 184 -5.47 31.04 4.99
C GLU A 184 -4.82 30.88 3.62
N VAL A 185 -3.63 31.45 3.41
CA VAL A 185 -2.88 31.31 2.15
C VAL A 185 -2.49 29.84 1.90
N VAL A 186 -2.01 29.10 2.90
CA VAL A 186 -1.65 27.67 2.77
C VAL A 186 -2.87 26.81 2.41
N ASN A 187 -4.01 27.03 3.06
CA ASN A 187 -5.23 26.26 2.83
C ASN A 187 -5.74 26.45 1.39
N VAL A 188 -5.73 27.69 0.90
CA VAL A 188 -6.11 27.97 -0.49
C VAL A 188 -5.18 27.26 -1.45
N VAL A 189 -3.87 27.23 -1.18
CA VAL A 189 -2.90 26.54 -2.04
C VAL A 189 -3.10 25.02 -2.07
N LEU A 190 -3.31 24.37 -0.92
CA LEU A 190 -3.50 22.91 -0.83
C LEU A 190 -4.70 22.42 -1.65
N SER A 191 -5.76 23.23 -1.74
CA SER A 191 -6.95 22.88 -2.52
C SER A 191 -6.66 22.64 -4.00
N PHE A 192 -5.51 23.11 -4.51
CA PHE A 192 -5.11 22.93 -5.90
C PHE A 192 -4.18 21.72 -6.15
N THR A 193 -3.79 20.89 -5.16
CA THR A 193 -2.58 20.01 -5.29
C THR A 193 -2.65 18.47 -4.97
N CYS A 194 -3.70 17.83 -4.41
CA CYS A 194 -3.67 16.40 -3.94
C CYS A 194 -4.30 15.32 -4.90
N ARG A 195 -3.87 14.02 -4.85
CA ARG A 195 -4.39 12.84 -5.64
C ARG A 195 -4.90 11.67 -4.75
N VAL A 196 -6.01 11.01 -5.12
CA VAL A 196 -6.69 9.87 -4.43
C VAL A 196 -6.37 8.51 -5.11
N GLU A 197 -6.20 7.40 -4.35
CA GLU A 197 -5.91 6.03 -4.85
C GLU A 197 -7.18 5.12 -4.97
N ALA A 198 -7.14 4.08 -5.83
CA ALA A 198 -8.26 3.15 -6.06
C ALA A 198 -8.20 1.88 -5.17
N VAL A 199 -9.36 1.29 -4.86
CA VAL A 199 -9.53 0.13 -3.99
C VAL A 199 -9.60 -1.19 -4.79
N PRO A 200 -8.96 -2.31 -4.35
CA PRO A 200 -9.01 -3.58 -5.07
C PRO A 200 -10.42 -4.21 -5.17
N ILE A 201 -10.78 -4.68 -6.37
CA ILE A 201 -12.06 -5.35 -6.70
C ILE A 201 -11.82 -6.59 -7.58
N GLU A 202 -12.66 -7.62 -7.47
CA GLU A 202 -12.58 -8.85 -8.28
C GLU A 202 -12.70 -8.57 -9.79
N HIS A 203 -12.01 -9.36 -10.62
CA HIS A 203 -11.90 -9.13 -12.07
C HIS A 203 -13.15 -9.53 -12.88
N ASP A 204 -13.99 -10.42 -12.35
CA ASP A 204 -15.16 -10.98 -13.04
C ASP A 204 -16.48 -10.42 -12.48
N LEU A 205 -16.63 -9.09 -12.51
CA LEU A 205 -17.88 -8.43 -12.13
C LEU A 205 -18.98 -8.76 -13.14
N VAL A 206 -20.13 -9.22 -12.65
CA VAL A 206 -21.30 -9.53 -13.48
C VAL A 206 -22.51 -8.77 -12.94
N GLY A 207 -23.19 -8.00 -13.79
CA GLY A 207 -24.49 -7.39 -13.49
C GLY A 207 -24.47 -6.23 -12.47
N VAL A 208 -23.34 -5.54 -12.31
CA VAL A 208 -23.17 -4.45 -11.33
C VAL A 208 -23.41 -3.06 -11.98
N GLU A 209 -23.23 -2.97 -13.30
CA GLU A 209 -23.18 -1.71 -14.06
C GLU A 209 -24.45 -0.87 -13.93
N ASP A 210 -25.63 -1.49 -14.05
CA ASP A 210 -26.90 -0.77 -14.00
C ASP A 210 -27.14 -0.11 -12.63
N GLN A 211 -26.84 -0.82 -11.55
CA GLN A 211 -27.00 -0.32 -10.18
C GLN A 211 -25.95 0.75 -9.85
N MET A 212 -24.72 0.55 -10.34
CA MET A 212 -23.63 1.51 -10.22
C MET A 212 -23.98 2.84 -10.89
N ASN A 213 -24.51 2.81 -12.11
CA ASN A 213 -24.89 4.02 -12.85
C ASN A 213 -25.99 4.81 -12.12
N VAL A 214 -26.97 4.13 -11.51
CA VAL A 214 -28.00 4.77 -10.68
C VAL A 214 -27.35 5.49 -9.49
N CYS A 215 -26.46 4.81 -8.76
CA CYS A 215 -25.78 5.39 -7.61
C CYS A 215 -24.89 6.57 -7.99
N ILE A 216 -24.13 6.47 -9.09
CA ILE A 216 -23.30 7.56 -9.62
C ILE A 216 -24.17 8.78 -9.94
N THR A 217 -25.29 8.58 -10.65
CA THR A 217 -26.21 9.68 -10.98
C THR A 217 -26.74 10.35 -9.71
N THR A 218 -27.12 9.58 -8.70
CA THR A 218 -27.57 10.12 -7.40
C THR A 218 -26.45 10.90 -6.69
N ILE A 219 -25.22 10.40 -6.70
CA ILE A 219 -24.06 11.10 -6.10
C ILE A 219 -23.80 12.42 -6.84
N GLU A 220 -23.91 12.43 -8.17
CA GLU A 220 -23.78 13.65 -8.96
C GLU A 220 -24.87 14.68 -8.65
N GLU A 221 -26.10 14.26 -8.37
CA GLU A 221 -27.16 15.15 -7.89
C GLU A 221 -26.87 15.74 -6.49
N PHE A 222 -26.17 14.99 -5.63
CA PHE A 222 -25.82 15.45 -4.28
C PHE A 222 -24.83 16.63 -4.28
N MET A 223 -24.03 16.75 -5.35
CA MET A 223 -23.04 17.80 -5.53
C MET A 223 -23.63 19.23 -5.50
N PHE A 224 -24.93 19.37 -5.75
CA PHE A 224 -25.63 20.66 -5.82
C PHE A 224 -26.34 21.08 -4.51
N GLY A 225 -26.10 20.40 -3.39
CA GLY A 225 -26.82 20.63 -2.13
C GLY A 225 -25.98 20.43 -0.85
N PRO A 226 -26.60 20.46 0.35
CA PRO A 226 -25.91 20.16 1.61
C PRO A 226 -25.40 18.71 1.61
N THR A 227 -24.47 18.38 2.50
CA THR A 227 -23.94 17.01 2.64
C THR A 227 -25.07 15.97 2.70
N ARG A 228 -24.98 14.95 1.86
CA ARG A 228 -25.98 13.88 1.78
C ARG A 228 -25.34 12.51 1.95
N LEU A 229 -26.16 11.59 2.44
CA LEU A 229 -25.75 10.22 2.70
C LEU A 229 -26.44 9.27 1.71
N LEU A 230 -25.65 8.42 1.05
CA LEU A 230 -26.10 7.30 0.22
C LEU A 230 -25.95 6.00 1.02
N GLY A 231 -27.07 5.45 1.47
CA GLY A 231 -27.08 4.17 2.18
C GLY A 231 -27.28 3.02 1.20
N LEU A 232 -26.27 2.16 1.05
CA LEU A 232 -26.40 0.89 0.33
C LEU A 232 -26.90 -0.18 1.31
N VAL A 233 -28.15 -0.58 1.16
CA VAL A 233 -28.78 -1.61 2.00
C VAL A 233 -29.07 -2.87 1.22
N GLY A 234 -28.94 -4.01 1.88
CA GLY A 234 -29.25 -5.29 1.28
C GLY A 234 -28.73 -6.43 2.14
N MET A 235 -29.21 -7.63 1.88
CA MET A 235 -28.80 -8.83 2.60
C MET A 235 -27.29 -9.07 2.45
N GLY A 236 -26.68 -9.83 3.36
CA GLY A 236 -25.27 -10.21 3.22
C GLY A 236 -25.04 -10.94 1.88
N GLY A 237 -23.84 -10.83 1.30
CA GLY A 237 -23.49 -11.54 0.06
C GLY A 237 -24.18 -11.05 -1.23
N ILE A 238 -25.02 -10.02 -1.14
CA ILE A 238 -25.72 -9.40 -2.30
C ILE A 238 -24.78 -8.57 -3.20
N GLY A 239 -23.57 -8.24 -2.71
CA GLY A 239 -22.60 -7.43 -3.44
C GLY A 239 -22.52 -5.95 -3.04
N LYS A 240 -22.98 -5.55 -1.84
CA LYS A 240 -22.88 -4.15 -1.35
C LYS A 240 -21.46 -3.60 -1.37
N THR A 241 -20.51 -4.30 -0.74
CA THR A 241 -19.09 -3.93 -0.72
C THR A 241 -18.52 -3.84 -2.13
N THR A 242 -18.87 -4.81 -3.00
CA THR A 242 -18.45 -4.81 -4.41
C THR A 242 -18.98 -3.59 -5.16
N LEU A 243 -20.27 -3.24 -4.97
CA LEU A 243 -20.88 -2.04 -5.55
C LEU A 243 -20.24 -0.76 -5.00
N ALA A 244 -19.99 -0.67 -3.69
CA ALA A 244 -19.35 0.48 -3.06
C ALA A 244 -17.93 0.70 -3.58
N LYS A 245 -17.13 -0.36 -3.71
CA LYS A 245 -15.78 -0.31 -4.30
C LYS A 245 -15.82 0.12 -5.76
N ALA A 246 -16.77 -0.39 -6.55
CA ALA A 246 -16.95 0.01 -7.95
C ALA A 246 -17.32 1.49 -8.08
N ILE A 247 -18.23 2.00 -7.23
CA ILE A 247 -18.61 3.42 -7.19
C ILE A 247 -17.43 4.28 -6.73
N TYR A 248 -16.73 3.90 -5.67
CA TYR A 248 -15.55 4.63 -5.19
C TYR A 248 -14.51 4.78 -6.29
N ASN A 249 -14.12 3.66 -6.90
CA ASN A 249 -13.13 3.64 -7.99
C ASN A 249 -13.57 4.44 -9.22
N HIS A 250 -14.88 4.57 -9.46
CA HIS A 250 -15.39 5.43 -10.54
C HIS A 250 -15.03 6.90 -10.33
N PHE A 251 -15.08 7.39 -9.08
CA PHE A 251 -14.76 8.77 -8.74
C PHE A 251 -13.26 9.04 -8.51
N VAL A 252 -12.44 8.00 -8.41
CA VAL A 252 -10.98 8.16 -8.31
C VAL A 252 -10.44 8.85 -9.57
N GLY A 253 -9.72 9.97 -9.38
CA GLY A 253 -9.20 10.79 -10.47
C GLY A 253 -10.20 11.79 -11.07
N CYS A 254 -11.45 11.79 -10.60
CA CYS A 254 -12.45 12.81 -10.97
C CYS A 254 -12.22 14.07 -10.12
N LYS A 255 -12.09 15.25 -10.74
CA LYS A 255 -11.99 16.55 -10.03
C LYS A 255 -13.30 16.98 -9.32
N LYS A 256 -14.21 16.04 -9.05
CA LYS A 256 -15.53 16.29 -8.45
C LYS A 256 -15.43 16.38 -6.91
N PHE A 257 -14.62 15.52 -6.29
CA PHE A 257 -14.36 15.55 -4.86
C PHE A 257 -12.93 16.03 -4.60
N GLN A 258 -12.76 16.86 -3.58
CA GLN A 258 -11.45 17.41 -3.18
C GLN A 258 -10.63 16.39 -2.39
N ALA A 259 -11.30 15.51 -1.63
CA ALA A 259 -10.68 14.38 -0.96
C ALA A 259 -11.64 13.18 -0.93
N MET A 260 -11.08 11.97 -0.83
CA MET A 260 -11.89 10.74 -0.73
C MET A 260 -11.23 9.73 0.20
N SER A 261 -12.03 8.92 0.90
CA SER A 261 -11.54 7.88 1.82
C SER A 261 -12.43 6.64 1.78
N PHE A 262 -11.84 5.45 1.85
CA PHE A 262 -12.54 4.16 1.95
C PHE A 262 -12.15 3.45 3.25
N LEU A 263 -13.12 3.28 4.15
CA LEU A 263 -12.93 2.73 5.48
C LEU A 263 -13.76 1.45 5.65
N GLN A 264 -13.09 0.33 5.93
CA GLN A 264 -13.73 -0.96 6.17
C GLN A 264 -13.82 -1.24 7.67
N ILE A 265 -15.02 -1.58 8.14
CA ILE A 265 -15.28 -1.90 9.55
C ILE A 265 -15.24 -3.42 9.70
N GLU A 266 -14.16 -3.95 10.30
CA GLU A 266 -13.94 -5.40 10.46
C GLU A 266 -14.20 -5.89 11.90
N GLU A 267 -14.01 -5.03 12.92
CA GLU A 267 -14.15 -5.37 14.33
C GLU A 267 -14.77 -4.19 15.14
N VAL A 268 -15.56 -4.52 16.16
CA VAL A 268 -16.15 -3.56 17.10
C VAL A 268 -15.17 -3.33 18.25
N GLY A 269 -14.57 -2.14 18.34
CA GLY A 269 -13.64 -1.78 19.42
C GLY A 269 -13.12 -0.35 19.35
N SER A 270 -13.01 0.31 20.50
CA SER A 270 -12.64 1.74 20.58
C SER A 270 -11.22 2.06 20.06
N SER A 271 -10.29 1.10 20.15
CA SER A 271 -8.93 1.22 19.60
C SER A 271 -8.91 1.15 18.07
N PHE A 272 -9.74 0.30 17.47
CA PHE A 272 -9.87 0.14 16.03
C PHE A 272 -10.53 1.36 15.38
N LEU A 273 -11.58 1.91 15.99
CA LEU A 273 -12.26 3.12 15.51
C LEU A 273 -11.33 4.34 15.52
N LYS A 274 -10.44 4.47 16.51
CA LYS A 274 -9.37 5.50 16.51
C LYS A 274 -8.39 5.35 15.35
N ARG A 275 -8.12 4.11 14.91
CA ARG A 275 -7.27 3.87 13.73
C ARG A 275 -7.97 4.33 12.45
N LEU A 276 -9.28 4.07 12.31
CA LEU A 276 -10.07 4.55 11.17
C LEU A 276 -10.17 6.09 11.16
N GLN A 277 -10.31 6.73 12.32
CA GLN A 277 -10.26 8.20 12.43
C GLN A 277 -8.92 8.76 11.91
N LYS A 278 -7.80 8.16 12.32
CA LYS A 278 -6.46 8.55 11.85
C LYS A 278 -6.31 8.35 10.34
N GLN A 279 -6.85 7.26 9.80
CA GLN A 279 -6.88 7.02 8.37
C GLN A 279 -7.72 8.07 7.63
N LEU A 280 -8.92 8.39 8.13
CA LEU A 280 -9.78 9.42 7.52
C LEU A 280 -9.11 10.80 7.51
N LEU A 281 -8.50 11.21 8.62
CA LEU A 281 -7.75 12.46 8.69
C LEU A 281 -6.56 12.48 7.74
N TRP A 282 -5.85 11.37 7.64
CA TRP A 282 -4.76 11.22 6.69
C TRP A 282 -5.26 11.35 5.24
N ASP A 283 -6.37 10.71 4.91
CA ASP A 283 -6.93 10.72 3.56
C ASP A 283 -7.52 12.08 3.18
N ILE A 284 -8.07 12.85 4.14
CA ILE A 284 -8.67 14.18 3.90
C ILE A 284 -7.65 15.31 3.97
N PHE A 285 -6.83 15.34 5.02
CA PHE A 285 -5.96 16.49 5.32
C PHE A 285 -4.48 16.22 5.07
N HIS A 286 -4.09 14.96 4.92
CA HIS A 286 -2.70 14.54 4.78
C HIS A 286 -1.80 15.01 5.94
N VAL A 287 -2.37 15.14 7.14
CA VAL A 287 -1.64 15.52 8.36
C VAL A 287 -1.23 14.27 9.12
N GLN A 288 0.07 14.08 9.35
CA GLN A 288 0.57 13.13 10.35
C GLN A 288 0.44 13.80 11.72
N ASP A 289 -0.63 13.49 12.45
CA ASP A 289 -0.77 14.02 13.80
C ASP A 289 0.29 13.42 14.72
N LYS A 290 1.30 14.24 15.08
CA LYS A 290 2.38 13.90 16.02
C LYS A 290 2.04 14.27 17.46
N ASN A 291 0.98 15.05 17.70
CA ASN A 291 0.74 15.75 18.98
C ASN A 291 -0.53 15.31 19.73
N GLU A 292 -1.24 14.28 19.26
CA GLU A 292 -2.55 13.89 19.83
C GLU A 292 -3.51 15.09 19.93
N GLU A 293 -3.63 15.90 18.88
CA GLU A 293 -4.70 16.89 18.85
C GLU A 293 -6.07 16.19 18.75
N SER A 294 -7.08 16.74 19.42
CA SER A 294 -8.40 16.12 19.48
C SER A 294 -9.01 16.02 18.07
N TYR A 295 -9.43 14.82 17.65
CA TYR A 295 -10.14 14.53 16.40
C TYR A 295 -11.24 15.57 16.08
N ASN A 296 -11.94 16.03 17.13
CA ASN A 296 -12.99 17.07 17.05
C ASN A 296 -12.50 18.40 16.48
N HIS A 297 -11.23 18.77 16.73
CA HIS A 297 -10.63 20.00 16.20
C HIS A 297 -10.46 19.93 14.67
N TRP A 298 -10.04 18.78 14.16
CA TRP A 298 -9.85 18.57 12.72
C TRP A 298 -11.18 18.46 11.98
N CYS A 299 -12.21 17.84 12.58
CA CYS A 299 -13.54 17.78 11.98
C CYS A 299 -14.12 19.16 11.66
N GLY A 300 -13.89 20.16 12.52
CA GLY A 300 -14.32 21.55 12.25
C GLY A 300 -13.63 22.21 11.04
N LYS A 301 -12.48 21.70 10.61
CA LYS A 301 -11.74 22.18 9.43
C LYS A 301 -12.17 21.48 8.13
N ILE A 302 -12.92 20.37 8.20
CA ILE A 302 -13.36 19.63 6.99
C ILE A 302 -14.32 20.48 6.16
N SER A 303 -15.17 21.29 6.80
CA SER A 303 -16.13 22.18 6.12
C SER A 303 -15.47 23.16 5.15
N CYS A 304 -14.22 23.56 5.44
CA CYS A 304 -13.43 24.47 4.61
C CYS A 304 -12.71 23.75 3.43
N GLN A 305 -12.72 22.42 3.45
CA GLN A 305 -12.17 21.43 2.51
C GLN A 305 -12.79 21.31 1.12
N GLY A 306 -13.90 21.98 0.82
CA GLY A 306 -14.69 21.60 -0.37
C GLY A 306 -15.27 20.17 -0.28
N PRO A 307 -16.00 19.69 -1.31
CA PRO A 307 -16.78 18.46 -1.22
C PRO A 307 -15.89 17.22 -1.13
N ILE A 308 -16.19 16.31 -0.20
CA ILE A 308 -15.46 15.03 -0.01
C ILE A 308 -16.35 13.81 -0.27
N LEU A 309 -15.75 12.66 -0.58
CA LEU A 309 -16.43 11.36 -0.69
C LEU A 309 -15.87 10.35 0.31
N VAL A 310 -16.67 9.93 1.28
CA VAL A 310 -16.25 8.93 2.29
C VAL A 310 -17.10 7.68 2.17
N VAL A 311 -16.47 6.51 2.12
CA VAL A 311 -17.15 5.21 2.14
C VAL A 311 -16.90 4.53 3.48
N LEU A 312 -17.98 4.19 4.19
CA LEU A 312 -17.99 3.38 5.39
C LEU A 312 -18.60 2.01 5.06
N ASP A 313 -17.77 0.97 5.00
CA ASP A 313 -18.19 -0.38 4.60
C ASP A 313 -18.46 -1.28 5.82
N ASP A 314 -19.58 -2.01 5.76
CA ASP A 314 -20.12 -2.98 6.72
C ASP A 314 -20.47 -2.41 8.11
N LEU A 315 -21.22 -1.31 8.15
CA LEU A 315 -21.65 -0.68 9.40
C LEU A 315 -22.74 -1.49 10.12
N HIS A 316 -22.58 -1.70 11.43
CA HIS A 316 -23.48 -2.51 12.27
C HIS A 316 -24.36 -1.68 13.21
N GLU A 317 -23.88 -0.53 13.68
CA GLU A 317 -24.61 0.32 14.62
C GLU A 317 -24.37 1.82 14.41
N ARG A 318 -25.27 2.66 14.94
CA ARG A 318 -25.16 4.13 14.80
C ARG A 318 -23.94 4.70 15.55
N SER A 319 -23.55 4.11 16.67
CA SER A 319 -22.40 4.54 17.47
C SER A 319 -21.07 4.43 16.72
N GLU A 320 -20.92 3.47 15.81
CA GLU A 320 -19.75 3.36 14.92
C GLU A 320 -19.67 4.55 13.97
N PHE A 321 -20.82 4.93 13.38
CA PHE A 321 -20.94 6.10 12.53
C PHE A 321 -20.61 7.37 13.31
N ASP A 322 -21.26 7.59 14.46
CA ASP A 322 -21.08 8.81 15.26
C ASP A 322 -19.63 8.94 15.80
N GLN A 323 -18.91 7.82 15.98
CA GLN A 323 -17.50 7.82 16.36
C GLN A 323 -16.57 8.18 15.20
N VAL A 324 -16.83 7.69 13.99
CA VAL A 324 -16.00 8.01 12.81
C VAL A 324 -16.40 9.37 12.23
N ILE A 325 -17.68 9.66 12.09
CA ILE A 325 -18.23 10.92 11.57
C ILE A 325 -19.03 11.58 12.70
N LEU A 326 -18.37 12.49 13.43
CA LEU A 326 -18.94 13.15 14.61
C LEU A 326 -20.18 14.00 14.28
N ASP A 327 -20.13 14.76 13.17
CA ASP A 327 -21.22 15.63 12.74
C ASP A 327 -21.13 15.88 11.22
N MET A 328 -22.21 15.55 10.52
CA MET A 328 -22.38 15.76 9.08
C MET A 328 -22.47 17.24 8.69
N GLY A 329 -22.94 18.09 9.62
CA GLY A 329 -23.03 19.54 9.45
C GLY A 329 -21.66 20.23 9.37
N LEU A 330 -20.60 19.55 9.81
CA LEU A 330 -19.22 20.02 9.69
C LEU A 330 -18.57 19.69 8.34
N LEU A 331 -19.27 19.01 7.43
CA LEU A 331 -18.77 18.69 6.09
C LEU A 331 -19.18 19.76 5.08
N ALA A 332 -18.35 19.98 4.05
CA ALA A 332 -18.62 20.99 3.03
C ALA A 332 -19.85 20.62 2.18
N SER A 333 -20.59 21.61 1.71
CA SER A 333 -21.70 21.40 0.76
C SER A 333 -21.22 20.62 -0.47
N GLY A 334 -22.01 19.66 -0.95
CA GLY A 334 -21.65 18.74 -2.02
C GLY A 334 -20.88 17.50 -1.57
N SER A 335 -20.53 17.39 -0.28
CA SER A 335 -19.92 16.16 0.26
C SER A 335 -20.92 15.00 0.26
N CYS A 336 -20.41 13.80 0.01
CA CYS A 336 -21.19 12.57 0.00
C CYS A 336 -20.57 11.52 0.94
N ILE A 337 -21.41 10.90 1.76
CA ILE A 337 -21.02 9.71 2.51
C ILE A 337 -21.77 8.51 1.95
N ILE A 338 -21.05 7.47 1.57
CA ILE A 338 -21.61 6.17 1.23
C ILE A 338 -21.48 5.27 2.46
N VAL A 339 -22.59 4.70 2.92
CA VAL A 339 -22.59 3.74 4.02
C VAL A 339 -23.17 2.43 3.53
N THR A 340 -22.45 1.33 3.69
CA THR A 340 -23.01 -0.01 3.44
C THR A 340 -23.47 -0.62 4.77
N SER A 341 -24.66 -1.20 4.79
CA SER A 341 -25.15 -1.95 5.95
C SER A 341 -26.13 -3.03 5.54
N ARG A 342 -26.25 -4.04 6.40
CA ARG A 342 -27.30 -5.07 6.28
C ARG A 342 -28.61 -4.59 6.91
N ASP A 343 -28.54 -3.70 7.91
CA ASP A 343 -29.71 -3.26 8.65
C ASP A 343 -30.21 -1.90 8.16
N ARG A 344 -31.45 -1.90 7.67
CA ARG A 344 -32.15 -0.69 7.24
C ARG A 344 -32.38 0.27 8.39
N HIS A 345 -32.55 -0.21 9.62
CA HIS A 345 -32.77 0.62 10.80
C HIS A 345 -31.53 1.41 11.17
N VAL A 346 -30.32 0.82 11.04
CA VAL A 346 -29.05 1.53 11.25
C VAL A 346 -28.94 2.71 10.28
N LEU A 347 -29.18 2.48 8.99
CA LEU A 347 -29.13 3.56 7.99
C LEU A 347 -30.23 4.61 8.19
N LYS A 348 -31.43 4.21 8.59
CA LYS A 348 -32.51 5.15 8.95
C LYS A 348 -32.21 5.93 10.23
N ALA A 349 -31.59 5.29 11.22
CA ALA A 349 -31.20 5.92 12.46
C ALA A 349 -30.15 6.99 12.20
N ILE A 350 -29.21 6.76 11.28
CA ILE A 350 -28.23 7.78 10.84
C ILE A 350 -28.93 8.86 10.00
N GLY A 351 -29.82 8.46 9.08
CA GLY A 351 -30.51 9.36 8.15
C GLY A 351 -31.63 10.20 8.77
N GLY A 352 -32.06 9.94 10.01
CA GLY A 352 -33.25 10.54 10.64
C GLY A 352 -33.23 12.07 10.78
N GLU A 353 -32.07 12.71 10.61
CA GLU A 353 -31.89 14.16 10.69
C GLU A 353 -31.24 14.77 9.42
N CYS A 354 -30.98 13.98 8.37
CA CYS A 354 -30.24 14.39 7.17
C CYS A 354 -30.97 14.04 5.86
N ASN A 355 -30.69 14.80 4.79
CA ASN A 355 -31.14 14.48 3.43
C ASN A 355 -30.45 13.18 2.95
N PHE A 356 -31.12 12.04 3.17
CA PHE A 356 -30.60 10.68 2.97
C PHE A 356 -31.28 9.97 1.80
N PHE A 357 -30.49 9.29 0.96
CA PHE A 357 -31.00 8.38 -0.08
C PHE A 357 -30.61 6.95 0.24
N LEU A 358 -31.61 6.07 0.24
CA LEU A 358 -31.42 4.64 0.45
C LEU A 358 -31.47 3.92 -0.89
N HIS A 359 -30.37 3.30 -1.30
CA HIS A 359 -30.33 2.40 -2.43
C HIS A 359 -30.39 0.95 -1.94
N GLU A 360 -31.48 0.27 -2.26
CA GLU A 360 -31.63 -1.16 -2.00
C GLU A 360 -30.95 -1.95 -3.11
N VAL A 361 -29.84 -2.60 -2.76
CA VAL A 361 -29.04 -3.40 -3.71
C VAL A 361 -29.84 -4.62 -4.13
N LYS A 362 -30.12 -4.70 -5.43
CA LYS A 362 -30.95 -5.72 -6.03
C LYS A 362 -30.15 -6.99 -6.33
N PRO A 363 -30.79 -8.16 -6.25
CA PRO A 363 -30.20 -9.40 -6.75
C PRO A 363 -29.90 -9.35 -8.25
N LEU A 364 -28.99 -10.21 -8.69
CA LEU A 364 -28.65 -10.36 -10.10
C LEU A 364 -29.85 -10.81 -10.94
N ARG A 365 -29.90 -10.35 -12.19
CA ARG A 365 -30.89 -10.85 -13.16
C ARG A 365 -30.64 -12.31 -13.45
N SER A 366 -31.63 -13.02 -13.99
CA SER A 366 -31.50 -14.45 -14.27
C SER A 366 -30.33 -14.76 -15.22
N GLU A 367 -30.09 -13.93 -16.23
CA GLU A 367 -28.98 -14.10 -17.18
C GLU A 367 -27.61 -13.89 -16.50
N ASP A 368 -27.47 -12.81 -15.74
CA ASP A 368 -26.27 -12.51 -14.94
C ASP A 368 -26.00 -13.59 -13.89
N SER A 369 -27.06 -14.11 -13.27
CA SER A 369 -26.98 -15.18 -12.26
C SER A 369 -26.45 -16.48 -12.86
N LEU A 370 -26.94 -16.84 -14.04
CA LEU A 370 -26.48 -18.00 -14.80
C LEU A 370 -25.03 -17.84 -15.25
N GLN A 371 -24.66 -16.64 -15.70
CA GLN A 371 -23.30 -16.33 -16.10
C GLN A 371 -22.33 -16.48 -14.92
N LEU A 372 -22.67 -15.88 -13.77
CA LEU A 372 -21.86 -15.98 -12.57
C LEU A 372 -21.80 -17.43 -12.05
N PHE A 373 -22.92 -18.15 -12.03
CA PHE A 373 -22.93 -19.57 -11.67
C PHE A 373 -22.05 -20.41 -12.60
N ASN A 374 -22.16 -20.21 -13.92
CA ASN A 374 -21.37 -20.95 -14.90
C ASN A 374 -19.87 -20.71 -14.73
N LEU A 375 -19.48 -19.45 -14.50
CA LEU A 375 -18.10 -19.08 -14.23
C LEU A 375 -17.51 -19.89 -13.07
N HIS A 376 -18.28 -20.09 -12.00
CA HIS A 376 -17.83 -20.81 -10.82
C HIS A 376 -18.01 -22.33 -10.91
N ALA A 377 -18.99 -22.84 -11.67
CA ALA A 377 -19.23 -24.28 -11.82
C ALA A 377 -18.36 -24.93 -12.91
N PHE A 378 -18.13 -24.22 -14.01
CA PHE A 378 -17.52 -24.76 -15.23
C PHE A 378 -16.38 -23.88 -15.78
N GLY A 379 -16.05 -22.76 -15.11
CA GLY A 379 -15.05 -21.81 -15.59
C GLY A 379 -15.49 -21.07 -16.85
N ASN A 380 -14.52 -20.68 -17.67
CA ASN A 380 -14.75 -20.07 -19.00
C ASN A 380 -15.12 -21.10 -20.09
N GLY A 381 -15.43 -22.34 -19.71
CA GLY A 381 -15.83 -23.40 -20.65
C GLY A 381 -17.26 -23.25 -21.17
N GLU A 382 -17.56 -23.92 -22.29
CA GLU A 382 -18.92 -23.96 -22.82
C GLU A 382 -19.87 -24.72 -21.87
N PHE A 383 -20.95 -24.05 -21.51
CA PHE A 383 -22.03 -24.57 -20.68
C PHE A 383 -22.67 -25.82 -21.34
N PRO A 384 -22.60 -27.04 -20.74
CA PRO A 384 -23.16 -28.23 -21.37
C PRO A 384 -24.69 -28.14 -21.47
N PRO A 385 -25.30 -28.31 -22.66
CA PRO A 385 -26.74 -28.05 -22.89
C PRO A 385 -27.68 -28.84 -21.96
N LYS A 386 -27.28 -30.06 -21.59
CA LYS A 386 -28.04 -30.96 -20.71
C LYS A 386 -28.20 -30.46 -19.28
N PHE A 387 -27.30 -29.59 -18.80
CA PHE A 387 -27.36 -29.04 -17.44
C PHE A 387 -28.07 -27.68 -17.38
N LYS A 388 -28.56 -27.15 -18.51
CA LYS A 388 -29.14 -25.79 -18.61
C LYS A 388 -30.41 -25.65 -17.80
N ALA A 389 -31.27 -26.64 -17.88
CA ALA A 389 -32.49 -26.69 -17.09
C ALA A 389 -32.17 -26.66 -15.59
N ILE A 390 -31.15 -27.39 -15.16
CA ILE A 390 -30.83 -27.52 -13.75
C ILE A 390 -30.06 -26.31 -13.21
N ALA A 391 -29.13 -25.75 -13.99
CA ALA A 391 -28.47 -24.50 -13.65
C ALA A 391 -29.46 -23.33 -13.56
N ASN A 392 -30.50 -23.32 -14.41
CA ASN A 392 -31.61 -22.36 -14.30
C ASN A 392 -32.36 -22.54 -12.97
N ASP A 393 -32.65 -23.77 -12.57
CA ASP A 393 -33.37 -24.05 -11.33
C ASP A 393 -32.55 -23.71 -10.09
N VAL A 394 -31.25 -24.01 -10.08
CA VAL A 394 -30.33 -23.60 -9.01
C VAL A 394 -30.16 -22.09 -8.97
N SER A 395 -30.03 -21.43 -10.11
CA SER A 395 -29.93 -19.97 -10.18
C SER A 395 -31.19 -19.28 -9.64
N LYS A 396 -32.37 -19.85 -9.93
CA LYS A 396 -33.65 -19.41 -9.35
C LYS A 396 -33.68 -19.64 -7.84
N ALA A 397 -33.23 -20.80 -7.37
CA ALA A 397 -33.23 -21.12 -5.95
C ALA A 397 -32.24 -20.28 -5.13
N CYS A 398 -31.12 -19.85 -5.75
CA CYS A 398 -30.17 -18.90 -5.16
C CYS A 398 -30.71 -17.46 -5.12
N GLY A 399 -31.88 -17.19 -5.70
CA GLY A 399 -32.55 -15.89 -5.66
C GLY A 399 -31.74 -14.74 -6.25
N GLY A 400 -30.79 -15.03 -7.14
CA GLY A 400 -29.88 -14.02 -7.73
C GLY A 400 -28.81 -13.48 -6.76
N LEU A 401 -28.56 -14.14 -5.62
CA LEU A 401 -27.52 -13.72 -4.69
C LEU A 401 -26.12 -14.13 -5.19
N PRO A 402 -25.20 -13.18 -5.46
CA PRO A 402 -23.87 -13.49 -5.97
C PRO A 402 -23.11 -14.53 -5.14
N LEU A 403 -23.04 -14.35 -3.81
CA LEU A 403 -22.30 -15.28 -2.94
C LEU A 403 -22.85 -16.72 -3.02
N ALA A 404 -24.18 -16.87 -3.00
CA ALA A 404 -24.80 -18.19 -3.08
C ALA A 404 -24.51 -18.87 -4.42
N LEU A 405 -24.62 -18.12 -5.52
CA LEU A 405 -24.32 -18.62 -6.87
C LEU A 405 -22.87 -19.07 -6.99
N LYS A 406 -21.92 -18.28 -6.46
CA LYS A 406 -20.48 -18.63 -6.44
C LYS A 406 -20.24 -19.91 -5.65
N VAL A 407 -20.71 -19.96 -4.40
CA VAL A 407 -20.46 -21.11 -3.51
C VAL A 407 -21.12 -22.38 -4.04
N VAL A 408 -22.36 -22.33 -4.52
CA VAL A 408 -23.05 -23.50 -5.08
C VAL A 408 -22.39 -23.94 -6.39
N GLY A 409 -22.01 -23.00 -7.26
CA GLY A 409 -21.28 -23.29 -8.49
C GLY A 409 -19.95 -23.99 -8.21
N SER A 410 -19.12 -23.41 -7.35
CA SER A 410 -17.80 -23.95 -7.00
C SER A 410 -17.87 -25.34 -6.33
N ASN A 411 -18.98 -25.68 -5.66
CA ASN A 411 -19.17 -27.03 -5.10
C ASN A 411 -19.25 -28.15 -6.13
N LEU A 412 -19.46 -27.80 -7.40
CA LEU A 412 -19.64 -28.75 -8.50
C LEU A 412 -18.35 -29.01 -9.29
N ILE A 413 -17.28 -28.23 -9.05
CA ILE A 413 -16.00 -28.33 -9.77
C ILE A 413 -15.40 -29.75 -9.71
N ASP A 414 -15.55 -30.44 -8.57
CA ASP A 414 -14.97 -31.77 -8.34
C ASP A 414 -15.82 -32.91 -8.89
N LYS A 415 -17.08 -32.67 -9.26
CA LYS A 415 -18.07 -33.70 -9.58
C LYS A 415 -18.25 -33.84 -11.09
N LYS A 416 -17.20 -34.28 -11.79
CA LYS A 416 -17.10 -34.27 -13.26
C LYS A 416 -17.72 -35.48 -13.97
N SER A 417 -18.17 -36.51 -13.25
CA SER A 417 -18.83 -37.67 -13.86
C SER A 417 -20.32 -37.39 -14.09
N ASN A 418 -20.89 -37.92 -15.18
CA ASN A 418 -22.31 -37.73 -15.49
C ASN A 418 -23.22 -38.36 -14.45
N GLU A 419 -22.80 -39.47 -13.83
CA GLU A 419 -23.58 -40.22 -12.83
C GLU A 419 -23.65 -39.47 -11.49
N ASP A 420 -22.56 -38.82 -11.05
CA ASP A 420 -22.55 -38.00 -9.84
C ASP A 420 -23.48 -36.77 -9.98
N LEU A 421 -23.48 -36.14 -11.16
CA LEU A 421 -24.31 -34.98 -11.45
C LEU A 421 -25.80 -35.35 -11.56
N GLU A 422 -26.17 -36.56 -11.97
CA GLU A 422 -27.58 -36.96 -12.04
C GLU A 422 -28.20 -37.28 -10.67
N CYS A 423 -27.41 -37.74 -9.68
CA CYS A 423 -27.90 -38.03 -8.33
C CYS A 423 -27.92 -36.81 -7.40
N ILE A 424 -26.91 -35.93 -7.48
CA ILE A 424 -26.73 -34.83 -6.50
C ILE A 424 -27.65 -33.65 -6.79
N TRP A 425 -28.00 -33.43 -8.05
CA TRP A 425 -28.75 -32.26 -8.48
C TRP A 425 -30.23 -32.29 -8.07
N PRO A 426 -30.98 -33.40 -8.16
CA PRO A 426 -32.34 -33.46 -7.63
C PRO A 426 -32.37 -33.18 -6.12
N GLU A 427 -31.47 -33.79 -5.34
CA GLU A 427 -31.39 -33.56 -3.88
C GLU A 427 -31.02 -32.11 -3.54
N ALA A 428 -30.07 -31.51 -4.28
CA ALA A 428 -29.71 -30.11 -4.10
C ALA A 428 -30.89 -29.20 -4.46
N VAL A 429 -31.53 -29.41 -5.60
CA VAL A 429 -32.68 -28.60 -6.06
C VAL A 429 -33.87 -28.76 -5.12
N ASP A 430 -34.16 -29.95 -4.61
CA ASP A 430 -35.24 -30.20 -3.66
C ASP A 430 -34.95 -29.51 -2.30
N THR A 431 -33.72 -29.65 -1.77
CA THR A 431 -33.29 -28.94 -0.56
C THR A 431 -33.34 -27.41 -0.72
N LEU A 432 -33.00 -26.90 -1.91
CA LEU A 432 -33.01 -25.47 -2.22
C LEU A 432 -34.42 -24.93 -2.52
N ARG A 433 -35.37 -25.78 -2.91
CA ARG A 433 -36.79 -25.42 -3.19
C ARG A 433 -37.64 -25.39 -1.93
N GLU A 434 -37.33 -26.20 -0.92
CA GLU A 434 -38.13 -26.31 0.31
C GLU A 434 -38.04 -25.07 1.21
N ASP A 435 -36.90 -24.36 1.23
CA ASP A 435 -36.71 -23.19 2.08
C ASP A 435 -35.69 -22.21 1.46
N ALA A 436 -36.20 -21.25 0.68
CA ALA A 436 -35.42 -20.27 -0.11
C ALA A 436 -34.72 -19.19 0.76
N ASN A 437 -34.04 -19.62 1.82
CA ASN A 437 -33.19 -18.80 2.66
C ASN A 437 -31.72 -18.97 2.24
N VAL A 438 -31.04 -17.86 1.96
CA VAL A 438 -29.61 -17.80 1.64
C VAL A 438 -28.75 -18.63 2.59
N MET A 439 -29.07 -18.63 3.89
CA MET A 439 -28.32 -19.40 4.88
C MET A 439 -28.46 -20.91 4.66
N ASN A 440 -29.62 -21.39 4.23
CA ASN A 440 -29.82 -22.80 3.88
C ASN A 440 -29.05 -23.17 2.61
N VAL A 441 -29.00 -22.26 1.62
CA VAL A 441 -28.20 -22.44 0.40
C VAL A 441 -26.71 -22.59 0.71
N LEU A 442 -26.17 -21.72 1.58
CA LEU A 442 -24.78 -21.83 2.03
C LEU A 442 -24.57 -23.05 2.95
N ARG A 443 -25.56 -23.41 3.77
CA ARG A 443 -25.51 -24.60 4.64
C ARG A 443 -25.46 -25.90 3.85
N TRP A 444 -26.12 -26.00 2.70
CA TRP A 444 -26.00 -27.16 1.80
C TRP A 444 -24.55 -27.41 1.38
N SER A 445 -23.84 -26.33 1.05
CA SER A 445 -22.43 -26.36 0.67
C SER A 445 -21.54 -26.84 1.83
N TYR A 446 -21.83 -26.38 3.05
CA TYR A 446 -21.21 -26.92 4.26
C TYR A 446 -21.56 -28.39 4.49
N ASN A 447 -22.81 -28.81 4.27
CA ASN A 447 -23.25 -30.19 4.50
C ASN A 447 -22.53 -31.18 3.59
N CYS A 448 -22.18 -30.76 2.38
CA CYS A 448 -21.40 -31.52 1.40
C CYS A 448 -19.92 -31.71 1.79
N LEU A 449 -19.42 -31.03 2.83
CA LEU A 449 -18.07 -31.21 3.34
C LEU A 449 -17.94 -32.50 4.16
N SER A 450 -16.77 -33.13 4.07
CA SER A 450 -16.40 -34.23 4.97
C SER A 450 -16.27 -33.73 6.41
N LYS A 451 -16.32 -34.65 7.38
CA LYS A 451 -16.19 -34.31 8.82
C LYS A 451 -14.93 -33.48 9.15
N GLN A 452 -13.83 -33.70 8.42
CA GLN A 452 -12.56 -32.99 8.64
C GLN A 452 -12.61 -31.57 8.04
N GLU A 453 -13.17 -31.42 6.85
CA GLU A 453 -13.36 -30.12 6.19
C GLU A 453 -14.37 -29.25 6.97
N LYS A 454 -15.44 -29.85 7.50
CA LYS A 454 -16.39 -29.17 8.39
C LYS A 454 -15.70 -28.58 9.62
N MET A 455 -14.87 -29.37 10.30
CA MET A 455 -14.12 -28.88 11.47
C MET A 455 -13.14 -27.76 11.10
N MET A 456 -12.42 -27.89 9.98
CA MET A 456 -11.52 -26.83 9.52
C MET A 456 -12.27 -25.54 9.14
N PHE A 457 -13.43 -25.66 8.50
CA PHE A 457 -14.29 -24.51 8.20
C PHE A 457 -14.71 -23.78 9.47
N LEU A 458 -15.14 -24.51 10.52
CA LEU A 458 -15.50 -23.94 11.82
C LEU A 458 -14.30 -23.33 12.55
N ASP A 459 -13.14 -24.01 12.54
CA ASP A 459 -11.88 -23.50 13.11
C ASP A 459 -11.55 -22.13 12.46
N ILE A 460 -11.70 -21.99 11.14
CA ILE A 460 -11.43 -20.73 10.42
C ILE A 460 -12.48 -19.67 10.73
N ALA A 461 -13.77 -20.01 10.66
CA ALA A 461 -14.85 -19.06 10.90
C ALA A 461 -14.77 -18.42 12.30
N CYS A 462 -14.42 -19.21 13.32
CA CYS A 462 -14.45 -18.78 14.71
C CYS A 462 -13.10 -18.28 15.28
N ILE A 463 -11.96 -18.74 14.73
CA ILE A 463 -10.61 -18.48 15.29
C ILE A 463 -9.62 -17.93 14.27
N PHE A 464 -9.48 -18.57 13.10
CA PHE A 464 -8.35 -18.30 12.18
C PHE A 464 -8.64 -17.33 11.02
N CYS A 465 -9.85 -16.77 10.91
CA CYS A 465 -10.10 -15.70 9.95
C CYS A 465 -9.17 -14.50 10.24
N GLY A 466 -8.46 -14.02 9.22
CA GLY A 466 -7.45 -12.97 9.35
C GLY A 466 -6.04 -13.46 9.73
N TRP A 467 -5.79 -14.78 9.81
CA TRP A 467 -4.48 -15.32 10.19
C TRP A 467 -3.62 -15.81 9.03
N PHE A 468 -2.30 -15.85 9.24
CA PHE A 468 -1.36 -16.47 8.31
C PHE A 468 -1.65 -17.96 8.10
N LYS A 469 -1.76 -18.35 6.83
CA LYS A 469 -2.02 -19.72 6.40
C LYS A 469 -1.03 -20.72 7.00
N ASN A 470 0.26 -20.43 6.94
CA ASN A 470 1.30 -21.36 7.38
C ASN A 470 1.21 -21.66 8.88
N GLU A 471 0.89 -20.65 9.69
CA GLU A 471 0.74 -20.80 11.14
C GLU A 471 -0.47 -21.68 11.49
N ALA A 472 -1.63 -21.40 10.89
CA ALA A 472 -2.83 -22.22 11.08
C ALA A 472 -2.59 -23.69 10.67
N MET A 473 -1.85 -23.89 9.58
CA MET A 473 -1.49 -25.21 9.07
C MET A 473 -0.59 -26.01 10.01
N GLU A 474 0.34 -25.37 10.70
CA GLU A 474 1.17 -26.01 11.71
C GLU A 474 0.36 -26.42 12.95
N ILE A 475 -0.52 -25.54 13.41
CA ILE A 475 -1.45 -25.81 14.50
C ILE A 475 -2.36 -27.02 14.16
N TRP A 476 -2.93 -27.08 12.95
CA TRP A 476 -3.76 -28.22 12.53
C TRP A 476 -2.97 -29.53 12.40
N ARG A 477 -1.70 -29.48 11.97
CA ARG A 477 -0.83 -30.68 11.94
C ARG A 477 -0.62 -31.25 13.34
N SER A 478 -0.44 -30.39 14.35
CA SER A 478 -0.25 -30.81 15.75
C SER A 478 -1.49 -31.47 16.38
N CYS A 479 -2.67 -31.25 15.79
CA CYS A 479 -3.91 -31.85 16.24
C CYS A 479 -4.02 -33.34 15.86
N LYS A 480 -3.08 -33.89 15.08
CA LYS A 480 -3.10 -35.27 14.57
C LYS A 480 -2.76 -36.34 15.61
N GLU A 481 -2.05 -35.98 16.68
CA GLU A 481 -1.42 -36.97 17.57
C GLU A 481 -2.35 -37.59 18.62
N SER A 482 -3.59 -37.12 18.80
CA SER A 482 -4.40 -37.53 19.97
C SER A 482 -5.82 -38.05 19.75
N SER A 483 -6.40 -38.05 18.54
CA SER A 483 -7.65 -38.78 18.21
C SER A 483 -8.10 -38.47 16.78
N CYS A 484 -9.08 -39.25 16.30
CA CYS A 484 -9.69 -39.31 14.97
C CYS A 484 -10.30 -38.01 14.39
N CYS A 485 -9.96 -36.82 14.91
CA CYS A 485 -10.71 -35.58 14.71
C CYS A 485 -9.93 -34.44 14.02
N GLY A 486 -8.61 -34.55 13.81
CA GLY A 486 -7.85 -33.60 12.96
C GLY A 486 -7.92 -33.97 11.47
N PRO A 487 -7.70 -33.02 10.53
CA PRO A 487 -7.62 -33.35 9.12
C PRO A 487 -6.43 -34.30 8.86
N ARG A 488 -6.67 -35.44 8.21
CA ARG A 488 -5.60 -36.40 7.86
C ARG A 488 -4.56 -35.73 6.96
N SER A 489 -4.99 -34.83 6.09
CA SER A 489 -4.16 -33.91 5.31
C SER A 489 -4.74 -32.48 5.36
N PRO A 490 -4.28 -31.61 6.30
CA PRO A 490 -4.78 -30.23 6.40
C PRO A 490 -4.62 -29.46 5.08
N HIS A 491 -3.59 -29.77 4.30
CA HIS A 491 -3.34 -29.17 2.98
C HIS A 491 -4.46 -29.48 1.99
N THR A 492 -4.89 -30.74 1.94
CA THR A 492 -5.97 -31.18 1.04
C THR A 492 -7.31 -30.60 1.48
N SER A 493 -7.58 -30.57 2.79
CA SER A 493 -8.82 -29.99 3.30
C SER A 493 -8.89 -28.49 3.02
N LEU A 494 -7.80 -27.76 3.24
CA LEU A 494 -7.75 -26.32 2.98
C LEU A 494 -7.89 -26.01 1.48
N ALA A 495 -7.19 -26.75 0.61
CA ALA A 495 -7.30 -26.60 -0.84
C ALA A 495 -8.76 -26.78 -1.29
N LYS A 496 -9.46 -27.81 -0.81
CA LYS A 496 -10.87 -28.02 -1.15
C LYS A 496 -11.81 -26.93 -0.63
N LEU A 497 -11.55 -26.34 0.54
CA LEU A 497 -12.37 -25.21 1.02
C LEU A 497 -12.20 -23.98 0.13
N ILE A 498 -10.98 -23.76 -0.40
CA ILE A 498 -10.69 -22.71 -1.37
C ILE A 498 -11.36 -23.01 -2.72
N ASP A 499 -11.21 -24.24 -3.23
CA ASP A 499 -11.82 -24.67 -4.49
C ASP A 499 -13.35 -24.54 -4.45
N LYS A 500 -13.97 -24.73 -3.28
CA LYS A 500 -15.41 -24.57 -3.05
C LYS A 500 -15.85 -23.12 -2.81
N SER A 501 -14.94 -22.15 -2.94
CA SER A 501 -15.16 -20.72 -2.66
C SER A 501 -15.75 -20.47 -1.26
N LEU A 502 -15.44 -21.33 -0.29
CA LEU A 502 -15.86 -21.16 1.10
C LEU A 502 -14.87 -20.28 1.88
N ILE A 503 -13.63 -20.21 1.40
CA ILE A 503 -12.49 -19.54 2.01
C ILE A 503 -11.62 -18.97 0.89
N GLU A 504 -10.99 -17.84 1.15
CA GLU A 504 -10.04 -17.19 0.25
C GLU A 504 -8.69 -17.02 0.95
N ILE A 505 -7.61 -16.92 0.16
CA ILE A 505 -6.31 -16.51 0.69
C ILE A 505 -6.05 -15.09 0.21
N ASP A 506 -6.09 -14.15 1.14
CA ASP A 506 -5.69 -12.78 0.88
C ASP A 506 -4.16 -12.71 0.76
N MET A 507 -3.69 -12.47 -0.46
CA MET A 507 -2.27 -12.34 -0.81
C MET A 507 -1.78 -10.89 -0.75
N THR A 508 -2.66 -9.92 -0.46
CA THR A 508 -2.30 -8.50 -0.34
C THR A 508 -1.53 -8.21 0.95
N LYS A 509 -1.69 -9.06 1.98
CA LYS A 509 -0.99 -8.98 3.27
C LYS A 509 0.14 -10.04 3.31
N GLU A 510 1.39 -9.57 3.32
CA GLU A 510 2.66 -10.31 3.52
C GLU A 510 2.86 -11.66 2.80
N ARG A 511 3.67 -11.65 1.71
CA ARG A 511 3.94 -12.81 0.84
C ARG A 511 4.83 -13.90 1.44
N GLU A 512 5.68 -13.59 2.43
CA GLU A 512 6.62 -14.58 3.01
C GLU A 512 5.91 -15.69 3.80
N HIS A 513 4.70 -15.44 4.32
CA HIS A 513 3.94 -16.36 5.17
C HIS A 513 2.85 -17.15 4.43
N GLY A 514 2.81 -17.10 3.10
CA GLY A 514 1.86 -17.87 2.28
C GLY A 514 0.43 -17.31 2.22
N GLY A 515 0.25 -16.03 2.57
CA GLY A 515 -1.04 -15.31 2.57
C GLY A 515 -1.88 -15.50 3.84
N VAL A 516 -2.93 -14.68 3.95
CA VAL A 516 -3.84 -14.64 5.10
C VAL A 516 -5.16 -15.34 4.78
N LEU A 517 -5.68 -16.14 5.71
CA LEU A 517 -6.97 -16.81 5.58
C LEU A 517 -8.11 -15.78 5.68
N ALA A 518 -8.94 -15.68 4.64
CA ALA A 518 -10.10 -14.80 4.59
C ALA A 518 -11.38 -15.60 4.38
N MET A 519 -12.49 -15.14 4.97
CA MET A 519 -13.81 -15.76 4.80
C MET A 519 -14.87 -14.67 4.68
N HIS A 520 -15.78 -14.82 3.72
CA HIS A 520 -16.89 -13.88 3.55
C HIS A 520 -17.76 -13.83 4.81
N SER A 521 -18.20 -12.64 5.24
CA SER A 521 -18.89 -12.43 6.52
C SER A 521 -20.13 -13.32 6.73
N LEU A 522 -20.95 -13.57 5.70
CA LEU A 522 -22.05 -14.56 5.79
C LEU A 522 -21.60 -16.01 6.00
N LEU A 523 -20.50 -16.45 5.39
CA LEU A 523 -19.96 -17.79 5.60
C LEU A 523 -19.36 -17.92 6.98
N GLN A 524 -18.73 -16.85 7.46
CA GLN A 524 -18.23 -16.77 8.83
C GLN A 524 -19.37 -16.83 9.85
N GLU A 525 -20.46 -16.08 9.61
CA GLU A 525 -21.68 -16.12 10.43
C GLU A 525 -22.34 -17.51 10.41
N LEU A 526 -22.45 -18.14 9.24
CA LEU A 526 -22.92 -19.52 9.12
C LEU A 526 -22.06 -20.47 9.96
N GLY A 527 -20.73 -20.35 9.85
CA GLY A 527 -19.79 -21.15 10.65
C GLY A 527 -19.95 -20.93 12.15
N ARG A 528 -20.08 -19.68 12.60
CA ARG A 528 -20.32 -19.34 14.01
C ARG A 528 -21.65 -19.89 14.52
N ASN A 529 -22.72 -19.78 13.74
CA ASN A 529 -24.04 -20.32 14.10
C ASN A 529 -24.02 -21.85 14.19
N ILE A 530 -23.46 -22.53 13.19
CA ILE A 530 -23.32 -24.00 13.22
C ILE A 530 -22.43 -24.44 14.39
N GLY A 531 -21.33 -23.74 14.63
CA GLY A 531 -20.42 -24.01 15.75
C GLY A 531 -21.09 -23.86 17.12
N LYS A 532 -21.97 -22.85 17.26
CA LYS A 532 -22.78 -22.60 18.45
C LYS A 532 -23.84 -23.69 18.63
N ASP A 533 -24.59 -24.04 17.58
CA ASP A 533 -25.65 -25.06 17.62
C ASP A 533 -25.13 -26.45 17.96
N ASP A 534 -23.94 -26.84 17.46
CA ASP A 534 -23.28 -28.11 17.77
C ASP A 534 -22.51 -28.08 19.10
N GLY A 535 -22.35 -26.89 19.70
CA GLY A 535 -21.58 -26.66 20.94
C GLY A 535 -20.08 -26.93 20.79
N SER A 536 -19.55 -27.05 19.56
CA SER A 536 -18.15 -27.37 19.31
C SER A 536 -17.26 -26.13 19.21
N HIS A 537 -17.78 -25.01 18.70
CA HIS A 537 -17.05 -23.74 18.58
C HIS A 537 -17.88 -22.63 19.18
N ILE A 538 -17.47 -22.15 20.34
CA ILE A 538 -18.17 -21.09 21.05
C ILE A 538 -17.46 -19.77 20.74
N TRP A 539 -18.19 -18.87 20.10
CA TRP A 539 -17.78 -17.49 19.89
C TRP A 539 -18.72 -16.60 20.70
N VAL A 540 -18.16 -15.79 21.60
CA VAL A 540 -18.91 -14.97 22.54
C VAL A 540 -18.61 -13.50 22.29
N ASP A 541 -19.67 -12.79 21.92
CA ASP A 541 -19.77 -11.35 21.72
C ASP A 541 -20.32 -10.63 22.98
N GLN A 542 -21.05 -11.33 23.86
CA GLN A 542 -21.54 -10.80 25.15
C GLN A 542 -21.49 -11.86 26.28
N ALA A 543 -21.01 -11.46 27.47
CA ALA A 543 -20.74 -12.34 28.62
C ALA A 543 -21.94 -13.19 29.10
N THR A 544 -23.18 -12.74 28.89
CA THR A 544 -24.40 -13.45 29.31
C THR A 544 -24.66 -14.74 28.52
N CYS A 545 -24.22 -14.85 27.27
CA CYS A 545 -24.34 -16.07 26.46
C CYS A 545 -23.35 -17.18 26.84
N MET A 546 -22.32 -16.85 27.63
CA MET A 546 -21.22 -17.77 27.92
C MET A 546 -21.63 -18.89 28.89
N VAL A 547 -22.41 -18.57 29.93
CA VAL A 547 -22.84 -19.55 30.94
C VAL A 547 -23.83 -20.56 30.35
N GLU A 548 -24.72 -20.12 29.46
CA GLU A 548 -25.71 -20.99 28.83
C GLU A 548 -25.07 -21.96 27.83
N ALA A 549 -24.12 -21.50 27.00
CA ALA A 549 -23.42 -22.33 26.03
C ALA A 549 -22.48 -23.36 26.69
N ILE A 550 -21.82 -22.99 27.79
CA ILE A 550 -20.91 -23.87 28.54
C ILE A 550 -21.67 -24.96 29.31
N ASN A 551 -22.91 -24.70 29.73
CA ASN A 551 -23.67 -25.61 30.59
C ASN A 551 -24.40 -26.74 29.85
N GLN A 552 -24.56 -26.67 28.52
CA GLN A 552 -25.26 -27.73 27.78
C GLN A 552 -24.38 -28.98 27.58
N GLU A 553 -23.24 -28.86 26.90
CA GLU A 553 -22.32 -29.99 26.64
C GLU A 553 -20.83 -29.56 26.61
N PRO A 554 -20.23 -29.21 27.77
CA PRO A 554 -18.89 -28.62 27.83
C PRO A 554 -17.77 -29.52 27.28
N MET A 555 -17.99 -30.84 27.25
CA MET A 555 -17.02 -31.82 26.74
C MET A 555 -16.85 -31.78 25.21
N LYS A 556 -17.80 -31.19 24.46
CA LYS A 556 -17.71 -31.03 23.00
C LYS A 556 -16.86 -29.82 22.57
N VAL A 557 -16.75 -28.82 23.44
CA VAL A 557 -16.10 -27.54 23.13
C VAL A 557 -14.66 -27.76 22.69
N ARG A 558 -14.39 -27.43 21.43
CA ARG A 558 -13.09 -27.50 20.77
C ARG A 558 -12.43 -26.13 20.70
N ALA A 559 -13.20 -25.09 20.43
CA ALA A 559 -12.71 -23.72 20.36
C ALA A 559 -13.57 -22.79 21.21
N LEU A 560 -12.92 -21.89 21.94
CA LEU A 560 -13.57 -20.85 22.72
C LEU A 560 -12.92 -19.50 22.42
N ASN A 561 -13.72 -18.54 21.97
CA ASN A 561 -13.30 -17.17 21.71
C ASN A 561 -14.19 -16.20 22.50
N VAL A 562 -13.56 -15.43 23.39
CA VAL A 562 -14.22 -14.49 24.31
C VAL A 562 -13.72 -13.05 24.08
N GLY A 563 -12.88 -12.83 23.07
CA GLY A 563 -12.04 -11.63 22.95
C GLY A 563 -12.70 -10.36 22.39
N ASN A 564 -14.00 -10.37 22.08
CA ASN A 564 -14.63 -9.32 21.27
C ASN A 564 -15.57 -8.36 22.03
N GLY A 565 -15.55 -8.29 23.37
CA GLY A 565 -16.63 -7.63 24.13
C GLY A 565 -16.30 -6.89 25.44
N GLY A 566 -15.02 -6.73 25.83
CA GLY A 566 -14.62 -5.98 27.04
C GLY A 566 -14.01 -6.86 28.15
N GLU A 567 -13.77 -6.27 29.32
CA GLU A 567 -13.23 -6.99 30.48
C GLU A 567 -14.28 -7.98 31.02
N HIS A 568 -14.10 -9.27 30.71
CA HIS A 568 -14.98 -10.34 31.16
C HIS A 568 -14.34 -11.14 32.30
N GLU A 569 -15.09 -11.40 33.38
CA GLU A 569 -14.67 -12.29 34.46
C GLU A 569 -15.17 -13.72 34.20
N LEU A 570 -14.24 -14.68 34.15
CA LEU A 570 -14.48 -16.09 33.88
C LEU A 570 -14.09 -16.94 35.08
N GLU A 571 -14.94 -17.87 35.51
CA GLU A 571 -14.54 -18.83 36.55
C GLU A 571 -13.67 -19.95 35.95
N SER A 572 -12.52 -20.20 36.58
CA SER A 572 -11.60 -21.30 36.23
C SER A 572 -12.26 -22.69 36.20
N LEU A 573 -13.35 -22.87 36.95
CA LEU A 573 -14.11 -24.12 37.00
C LEU A 573 -14.74 -24.48 35.64
N TYR A 574 -15.07 -23.51 34.79
CA TYR A 574 -15.61 -23.78 33.46
C TYR A 574 -14.65 -24.61 32.60
N PHE A 575 -13.35 -24.34 32.70
CA PHE A 575 -12.33 -25.05 31.92
C PHE A 575 -12.15 -26.50 32.36
N THR A 576 -12.45 -26.84 33.63
CA THR A 576 -12.39 -28.24 34.11
C THR A 576 -13.33 -29.17 33.35
N LYS A 577 -14.44 -28.64 32.85
CA LYS A 577 -15.45 -29.39 32.10
C LYS A 577 -15.12 -29.45 30.60
N MET A 578 -14.23 -28.61 30.08
CA MET A 578 -13.91 -28.51 28.65
C MET A 578 -12.73 -29.39 28.25
N SER A 579 -12.87 -30.70 28.43
CA SER A 579 -11.76 -31.65 28.18
C SER A 579 -11.29 -31.74 26.71
N ASN A 580 -12.06 -31.23 25.75
CA ASN A 580 -11.75 -31.25 24.32
C ASN A 580 -11.25 -29.90 23.75
N LEU A 581 -10.96 -28.92 24.61
CA LEU A 581 -10.53 -27.60 24.18
C LEU A 581 -9.14 -27.64 23.49
N HIS A 582 -9.07 -27.13 22.25
CA HIS A 582 -7.85 -27.03 21.44
C HIS A 582 -7.45 -25.56 21.18
N PHE A 583 -8.41 -24.64 21.06
CA PHE A 583 -8.16 -23.23 20.77
C PHE A 583 -8.85 -22.33 21.79
N LEU A 584 -8.12 -21.36 22.32
CA LEU A 584 -8.62 -20.46 23.35
C LEU A 584 -8.14 -19.02 23.09
N ILE A 585 -9.10 -18.09 22.96
CA ILE A 585 -8.86 -16.65 22.84
C ILE A 585 -9.53 -15.94 24.02
N LEU A 586 -8.73 -15.18 24.77
CA LEU A 586 -9.07 -14.52 26.03
C LEU A 586 -8.67 -13.04 26.06
N ASP A 587 -8.62 -12.39 24.90
CA ASP A 587 -8.17 -11.00 24.80
C ASP A 587 -8.96 -10.11 25.79
N GLY A 588 -8.25 -9.38 26.66
CA GLY A 588 -8.83 -8.53 27.71
C GLY A 588 -9.58 -9.25 28.85
N CYS A 589 -9.67 -10.57 28.85
CA CYS A 589 -10.44 -11.33 29.84
C CYS A 589 -9.67 -11.55 31.15
N TYR A 590 -10.41 -11.61 32.26
CA TYR A 590 -9.95 -11.97 33.59
C TYR A 590 -10.47 -13.38 33.96
N ILE A 591 -9.59 -14.27 34.45
CA ILE A 591 -10.00 -15.59 34.96
C ILE A 591 -9.86 -15.60 36.48
N ASN A 592 -10.97 -15.87 37.16
CA ASN A 592 -11.07 -16.08 38.59
C ASN A 592 -10.79 -17.55 38.97
N GLY A 593 -9.74 -17.76 39.77
CA GLY A 593 -9.29 -19.07 40.25
C GLY A 593 -8.08 -19.63 39.49
N ASP A 594 -7.86 -20.95 39.59
CA ASP A 594 -6.63 -21.58 39.09
C ASP A 594 -6.70 -21.93 37.60
N VAL A 595 -5.82 -21.33 36.80
CA VAL A 595 -5.77 -21.51 35.36
C VAL A 595 -5.08 -22.83 34.94
N THR A 596 -4.51 -23.59 35.89
CA THR A 596 -4.04 -24.97 35.61
C THR A 596 -5.17 -25.93 35.20
N THR A 597 -6.44 -25.52 35.38
CA THR A 597 -7.63 -26.27 34.96
C THR A 597 -7.84 -26.32 33.45
N ILE A 598 -7.15 -25.46 32.67
CA ILE A 598 -7.24 -25.45 31.21
C ILE A 598 -6.79 -26.80 30.63
N SER A 599 -7.54 -27.29 29.63
CA SER A 599 -7.29 -28.59 29.00
C SER A 599 -5.87 -28.72 28.46
N LYS A 600 -5.20 -29.82 28.80
CA LYS A 600 -3.89 -30.18 28.24
C LYS A 600 -3.93 -30.46 26.73
N LYS A 601 -5.12 -30.59 26.12
CA LYS A 601 -5.26 -30.69 24.66
C LYS A 601 -5.13 -29.34 23.95
N LEU A 602 -5.04 -28.23 24.68
CA LEU A 602 -4.89 -26.91 24.08
C LEU A 602 -3.64 -26.86 23.18
N ARG A 603 -3.82 -26.35 21.97
CA ARG A 603 -2.80 -26.15 20.94
C ARG A 603 -2.49 -24.67 20.71
N TYR A 604 -3.48 -23.81 20.92
CA TYR A 604 -3.35 -22.37 20.77
C TYR A 604 -3.97 -21.62 21.94
N LEU A 605 -3.22 -20.66 22.48
CA LEU A 605 -3.68 -19.73 23.50
C LEU A 605 -3.34 -18.30 23.08
N ARG A 606 -4.37 -17.47 22.93
CA ARG A 606 -4.24 -16.02 22.81
C ARG A 606 -4.79 -15.33 24.04
N TRP A 607 -4.02 -14.40 24.58
CA TRP A 607 -4.44 -13.62 25.73
C TRP A 607 -3.79 -12.24 25.68
N ARG A 608 -4.23 -11.42 24.73
CA ARG A 608 -3.72 -10.07 24.57
C ARG A 608 -4.26 -9.16 25.66
N GLN A 609 -3.48 -8.14 26.00
CA GLN A 609 -3.85 -7.12 26.99
C GLN A 609 -4.30 -7.70 28.35
N MET A 610 -3.59 -8.72 28.86
CA MET A 610 -3.97 -9.41 30.09
C MET A 610 -4.07 -8.45 31.30
N PRO A 611 -5.15 -8.51 32.12
CA PRO A 611 -5.35 -7.62 33.27
C PRO A 611 -4.29 -7.76 34.37
N VAL A 612 -4.02 -6.64 35.07
CA VAL A 612 -2.94 -6.49 36.07
C VAL A 612 -3.07 -7.40 37.30
N ILE A 613 -4.31 -7.76 37.67
CA ILE A 613 -4.64 -8.50 38.89
C ILE A 613 -4.30 -10.00 38.74
N GLN A 614 -4.09 -10.46 37.51
CA GLN A 614 -3.92 -11.85 37.20
C GLN A 614 -2.46 -12.30 37.27
N ARG A 615 -2.19 -13.31 38.11
CA ARG A 615 -0.91 -14.04 38.04
C ARG A 615 -0.91 -14.89 36.77
N PRO A 616 0.24 -15.10 36.12
CA PRO A 616 0.28 -15.98 34.96
C PRO A 616 -0.08 -17.37 35.45
N PRO A 617 -0.80 -18.14 34.65
CA PRO A 617 -0.96 -19.54 34.95
C PRO A 617 0.42 -20.20 35.04
N ILE A 618 0.58 -21.14 35.97
CA ILE A 618 1.57 -22.21 35.74
C ILE A 618 1.00 -23.02 34.57
N LEU A 619 1.34 -22.65 33.34
CA LEU A 619 0.85 -23.30 32.14
C LEU A 619 1.51 -24.68 32.04
N ASN A 620 0.85 -25.73 32.53
CA ASN A 620 1.23 -27.11 32.26
C ASN A 620 0.49 -27.61 31.01
N LEU A 621 0.68 -26.89 29.89
CA LEU A 621 0.01 -27.16 28.63
C LEU A 621 0.97 -27.87 27.67
N SER A 622 1.20 -29.16 27.96
CA SER A 622 2.18 -29.97 27.23
C SER A 622 1.98 -30.05 25.71
N ASN A 623 0.78 -29.81 25.18
CA ASN A 623 0.50 -29.83 23.75
C ASN A 623 0.42 -28.44 23.10
N LEU A 624 0.69 -27.37 23.84
CA LEU A 624 0.60 -26.01 23.34
C LEU A 624 1.65 -25.78 22.25
N ILE A 625 1.23 -25.24 21.11
CA ILE A 625 2.06 -24.97 19.93
C ILE A 625 2.33 -23.48 19.76
N SER A 626 1.32 -22.65 19.99
CA SER A 626 1.46 -21.20 19.87
C SER A 626 0.82 -20.49 21.05
N LEU A 627 1.57 -19.54 21.60
CA LEU A 627 1.21 -18.72 22.75
C LEU A 627 1.40 -17.24 22.40
N ASP A 628 0.32 -16.48 22.49
CA ASP A 628 0.31 -15.06 22.19
C ASP A 628 -0.12 -14.26 23.43
N PHE A 629 0.84 -13.52 23.98
CA PHE A 629 0.67 -12.57 25.09
C PHE A 629 0.93 -11.13 24.66
N SER A 630 0.85 -10.82 23.37
CA SER A 630 1.15 -9.49 22.85
C SER A 630 0.36 -8.38 23.56
N TYR A 631 1.00 -7.21 23.67
CA TYR A 631 0.53 -6.01 24.36
C TYR A 631 0.23 -6.20 25.86
N SER A 632 0.68 -7.30 26.47
CA SER A 632 0.55 -7.55 27.90
C SER A 632 1.73 -6.96 28.67
N SER A 633 1.84 -5.63 28.64
CA SER A 633 3.01 -4.88 29.12
C SER A 633 3.45 -5.20 30.55
N LYS A 634 2.56 -5.68 31.44
CA LYS A 634 2.88 -5.98 32.84
C LYS A 634 3.34 -7.43 33.11
N VAL A 635 3.56 -8.21 32.04
CA VAL A 635 4.17 -9.56 32.09
C VAL A 635 5.56 -9.59 32.73
N VAL A 636 6.26 -8.47 32.83
CA VAL A 636 7.53 -8.35 33.61
C VAL A 636 7.39 -8.76 35.06
N SER A 637 6.31 -8.34 35.72
CA SER A 637 6.05 -8.67 37.13
C SER A 637 5.85 -10.16 37.33
N LEU A 638 5.51 -10.85 36.24
CA LEU A 638 5.18 -12.26 36.14
C LEU A 638 6.42 -13.14 35.95
N TRP A 639 7.38 -12.72 35.15
CA TRP A 639 8.64 -13.45 34.93
C TRP A 639 9.69 -13.16 36.00
N ALA A 640 9.71 -11.95 36.55
CA ALA A 640 10.71 -11.53 37.53
C ALA A 640 10.48 -12.07 38.96
N LYS A 641 9.25 -12.46 39.33
CA LYS A 641 8.89 -12.79 40.73
C LYS A 641 8.61 -14.26 41.02
N SER A 642 8.28 -15.07 40.01
CA SER A 642 7.73 -16.42 40.23
C SER A 642 8.51 -17.56 39.57
N ASN A 643 9.57 -17.26 38.81
CA ASN A 643 10.26 -18.23 37.95
C ASN A 643 9.26 -19.15 37.22
N PRO A 644 8.22 -18.61 36.53
CA PRO A 644 7.21 -19.44 35.89
C PRO A 644 7.93 -20.32 34.86
N THR A 645 7.96 -21.60 35.15
CA THR A 645 8.62 -22.60 34.35
C THR A 645 7.79 -22.80 33.09
N LEU A 646 8.24 -22.18 32.00
CA LEU A 646 7.83 -22.57 30.64
C LEU A 646 8.09 -24.07 30.36
N GLU A 647 8.75 -24.79 31.27
CA GLU A 647 8.81 -26.27 31.37
C GLU A 647 7.48 -26.96 31.11
N GLY A 648 6.36 -26.35 31.48
CA GLY A 648 5.04 -26.93 31.27
C GLY A 648 4.54 -26.92 29.81
N CYS A 649 5.23 -26.22 28.90
CA CYS A 649 4.89 -26.09 27.48
C CYS A 649 6.03 -26.56 26.55
N PRO A 650 6.55 -27.80 26.68
CA PRO A 650 7.74 -28.27 25.95
C PRO A 650 7.56 -28.34 24.42
N ASN A 651 6.32 -28.33 23.92
CA ASN A 651 6.00 -28.42 22.50
C ASN A 651 5.75 -27.06 21.82
N LEU A 652 6.00 -25.96 22.52
CA LEU A 652 5.78 -24.62 21.98
C LEU A 652 6.69 -24.37 20.77
N LEU A 653 6.08 -23.93 19.67
CA LEU A 653 6.75 -23.55 18.42
C LEU A 653 6.78 -22.04 18.23
N LYS A 654 5.74 -21.31 18.67
CA LYS A 654 5.68 -19.84 18.58
C LYS A 654 5.36 -19.21 19.92
N LEU A 655 6.13 -18.19 20.29
CA LEU A 655 5.89 -17.33 21.43
C LEU A 655 5.85 -15.87 20.97
N ASN A 656 4.68 -15.23 21.06
CA ASN A 656 4.50 -13.82 20.75
C ASN A 656 4.36 -12.97 22.01
N LEU A 657 5.25 -11.99 22.15
CA LEU A 657 5.32 -11.03 23.25
C LEU A 657 5.43 -9.60 22.71
N GLU A 658 5.04 -9.39 21.46
CA GLU A 658 5.03 -8.09 20.80
C GLU A 658 4.42 -7.02 21.71
N GLY A 659 5.01 -5.82 21.75
CA GLY A 659 4.46 -4.67 22.46
C GLY A 659 4.40 -4.86 23.99
N CYS A 660 5.08 -5.85 24.55
CA CYS A 660 5.20 -6.01 26.00
C CYS A 660 6.24 -5.03 26.56
N THR A 661 5.87 -3.74 26.53
CA THR A 661 6.81 -2.63 26.71
C THR A 661 7.52 -2.61 28.05
N SER A 662 6.99 -3.19 29.12
CA SER A 662 7.66 -3.12 30.42
C SER A 662 8.72 -4.23 30.62
N ILE A 663 8.79 -5.26 29.75
CA ILE A 663 9.71 -6.41 29.95
C ILE A 663 11.15 -5.93 29.91
N THR A 664 11.92 -6.18 30.97
CA THR A 664 13.34 -5.80 31.05
C THR A 664 14.30 -6.94 30.72
N THR A 665 13.91 -8.20 30.99
CA THR A 665 14.65 -9.42 30.62
C THR A 665 13.69 -10.61 30.50
N LEU A 666 14.06 -11.60 29.70
CA LEU A 666 13.40 -12.92 29.69
C LEU A 666 13.94 -13.80 30.83
N PRO A 667 13.17 -14.76 31.36
CA PRO A 667 13.64 -15.72 32.36
C PRO A 667 14.54 -16.81 31.74
N ASP A 668 15.46 -17.38 32.52
CA ASP A 668 16.35 -18.46 32.07
C ASP A 668 15.60 -19.72 31.59
N SER A 669 14.38 -19.94 32.09
CA SER A 669 13.50 -21.05 31.66
C SER A 669 13.13 -21.01 30.17
N ILE A 670 13.32 -19.87 29.48
CA ILE A 670 13.10 -19.79 28.02
C ILE A 670 13.92 -20.84 27.27
N GLY A 671 15.16 -21.12 27.71
CA GLY A 671 16.05 -22.09 27.06
C GLY A 671 15.53 -23.53 27.06
N GLN A 672 14.57 -23.85 27.92
CA GLN A 672 13.96 -25.18 28.00
C GLN A 672 12.95 -25.45 26.87
N LEU A 673 12.51 -24.41 26.14
CA LEU A 673 11.60 -24.52 25.00
C LEU A 673 12.34 -25.03 23.75
N SER A 674 12.88 -26.24 23.83
CA SER A 674 13.75 -26.84 22.80
C SER A 674 13.13 -26.96 21.40
N ARG A 675 11.80 -26.87 21.27
CA ARG A 675 11.07 -26.92 20.00
C ARG A 675 10.69 -25.53 19.44
N LEU A 676 10.95 -24.45 20.17
CA LEU A 676 10.56 -23.10 19.76
C LEU A 676 11.22 -22.75 18.43
N GLN A 677 10.41 -22.31 17.46
CA GLN A 677 10.82 -21.89 16.12
C GLN A 677 10.71 -20.38 15.96
N THR A 678 9.72 -19.74 16.57
CA THR A 678 9.49 -18.29 16.46
C THR A 678 9.39 -17.65 17.84
N LEU A 679 10.23 -16.64 18.07
CA LEU A 679 10.16 -15.77 19.23
C LEU A 679 10.00 -14.32 18.77
N ASP A 680 8.83 -13.75 19.07
CA ASP A 680 8.50 -12.37 18.73
C ASP A 680 8.54 -11.47 19.96
N LEU A 681 9.48 -10.52 19.93
CA LEU A 681 9.70 -9.48 20.94
C LEU A 681 9.61 -8.08 20.32
N TYR A 682 8.98 -7.94 19.15
CA TYR A 682 8.82 -6.66 18.47
C TYR A 682 8.27 -5.59 19.44
N ARG A 683 8.82 -4.37 19.42
CA ARG A 683 8.38 -3.27 20.30
C ARG A 683 8.40 -3.58 21.80
N CYS A 684 9.25 -4.50 22.27
CA CYS A 684 9.58 -4.60 23.69
C CYS A 684 10.57 -3.49 24.08
N GLU A 685 10.08 -2.25 24.18
CA GLU A 685 10.94 -1.05 24.26
C GLU A 685 11.90 -1.01 25.45
N ASN A 686 11.51 -1.56 26.62
CA ASN A 686 12.34 -1.59 27.83
C ASN A 686 13.18 -2.88 27.99
N LEU A 687 13.20 -3.77 27.00
CA LEU A 687 13.99 -5.00 27.06
C LEU A 687 15.48 -4.65 27.05
N GLN A 688 16.19 -4.94 28.13
CA GLN A 688 17.60 -4.57 28.30
C GLN A 688 18.55 -5.68 27.88
N LYS A 689 18.23 -6.94 28.22
CA LYS A 689 19.09 -8.11 27.99
C LYS A 689 18.27 -9.35 27.66
N LEU A 690 18.88 -10.26 26.91
CA LEU A 690 18.39 -11.63 26.74
C LEU A 690 19.19 -12.58 27.66
N PRO A 691 18.54 -13.61 28.26
CA PRO A 691 19.22 -14.58 29.11
C PRO A 691 20.21 -15.43 28.30
N SER A 692 21.28 -15.88 28.94
CA SER A 692 22.28 -16.75 28.31
C SER A 692 21.69 -18.11 27.88
N THR A 693 20.59 -18.55 28.49
CA THR A 693 19.90 -19.79 28.10
C THR A 693 19.21 -19.71 26.74
N ILE A 694 19.09 -18.52 26.13
CA ILE A 694 18.52 -18.38 24.77
C ILE A 694 19.22 -19.30 23.78
N GLY A 695 20.54 -19.53 23.91
CA GLY A 695 21.31 -20.44 23.07
C GLY A 695 20.89 -21.91 23.11
N GLN A 696 20.07 -22.31 24.08
CA GLN A 696 19.51 -23.67 24.17
C GLN A 696 18.34 -23.91 23.21
N LEU A 697 17.79 -22.85 22.60
CA LEU A 697 16.68 -22.92 21.64
C LEU A 697 17.13 -23.41 20.25
N THR A 698 17.68 -24.62 20.18
CA THR A 698 18.34 -25.14 18.97
C THR A 698 17.45 -25.24 17.72
N GLN A 699 16.12 -25.19 17.87
CA GLN A 699 15.13 -25.18 16.79
C GLN A 699 14.65 -23.79 16.37
N LEU A 700 15.12 -22.72 17.03
CA LEU A 700 14.67 -21.36 16.74
C LEU A 700 15.07 -20.97 15.32
N GLU A 701 14.09 -20.56 14.52
CA GLU A 701 14.23 -20.15 13.12
C GLU A 701 14.09 -18.64 12.96
N LEU A 702 13.20 -17.99 13.73
CA LEU A 702 12.94 -16.55 13.68
C LEU A 702 13.03 -15.93 15.06
N LEU A 703 13.89 -14.92 15.20
CA LEU A 703 13.97 -14.05 16.36
C LEU A 703 13.73 -12.59 15.95
N GLN A 704 12.63 -12.03 16.43
CA GLN A 704 12.19 -10.66 16.14
C GLN A 704 12.44 -9.76 17.34
N LEU A 705 13.34 -8.78 17.19
CA LEU A 705 13.80 -7.83 18.21
C LEU A 705 13.70 -6.37 17.73
N GLN A 706 13.07 -6.11 16.59
CA GLN A 706 12.97 -4.76 16.05
C GLN A 706 12.24 -3.81 17.03
N GLU A 707 12.67 -2.56 17.06
CA GLU A 707 12.20 -1.53 18.01
C GLU A 707 12.40 -1.87 19.52
N CYS A 708 13.27 -2.82 19.88
CA CYS A 708 13.74 -3.01 21.26
C CYS A 708 14.76 -1.92 21.65
N LYS A 709 14.26 -0.70 21.91
CA LYS A 709 15.07 0.51 22.09
C LYS A 709 16.09 0.46 23.24
N SER A 710 15.81 -0.29 24.31
CA SER A 710 16.67 -0.40 25.50
C SER A 710 17.65 -1.58 25.47
N LEU A 711 17.65 -2.41 24.41
CA LEU A 711 18.44 -3.64 24.35
C LEU A 711 19.92 -3.31 24.24
N GLU A 712 20.70 -3.64 25.27
CA GLU A 712 22.11 -3.23 25.39
C GLU A 712 23.07 -4.12 24.58
N SER A 713 22.79 -5.44 24.56
CA SER A 713 23.64 -6.44 23.89
C SER A 713 22.91 -7.78 23.67
N LEU A 714 23.39 -8.57 22.72
CA LEU A 714 23.02 -9.98 22.55
C LEU A 714 24.00 -10.89 23.32
N PRO A 715 23.53 -11.98 23.96
CA PRO A 715 24.40 -12.91 24.70
C PRO A 715 25.23 -13.79 23.75
N ASP A 716 26.46 -14.16 24.16
CA ASP A 716 27.37 -15.00 23.35
C ASP A 716 26.75 -16.34 22.93
N SER A 717 25.87 -16.86 23.78
CA SER A 717 25.15 -18.12 23.55
C SER A 717 24.18 -18.07 22.37
N ILE A 718 23.79 -16.89 21.87
CA ILE A 718 22.93 -16.77 20.67
C ILE A 718 23.55 -17.47 19.44
N THR A 719 24.88 -17.62 19.43
CA THR A 719 25.63 -18.29 18.37
C THR A 719 25.45 -19.80 18.35
N ALA A 720 24.90 -20.39 19.43
CA ALA A 720 24.55 -21.81 19.50
C ALA A 720 23.25 -22.17 18.75
N LEU A 721 22.52 -21.19 18.23
CA LEU A 721 21.22 -21.36 17.56
C LEU A 721 21.39 -21.92 16.14
N SER A 722 21.58 -23.23 16.05
CA SER A 722 21.95 -23.94 14.82
C SER A 722 20.92 -23.88 13.68
N ARG A 723 19.64 -23.66 13.98
CA ARG A 723 18.55 -23.56 12.99
C ARG A 723 18.09 -22.13 12.70
N MET A 724 18.72 -21.12 13.31
CA MET A 724 18.33 -19.73 13.12
C MET A 724 18.38 -19.38 11.64
N GLN A 725 17.25 -18.96 11.08
CA GLN A 725 17.13 -18.54 9.69
C GLN A 725 17.04 -17.03 9.57
N GLN A 726 16.31 -16.37 10.47
CA GLN A 726 16.07 -14.93 10.45
C GLN A 726 16.32 -14.30 11.83
N LEU A 727 17.14 -13.25 11.86
CA LEU A 727 17.35 -12.41 13.03
C LEU A 727 17.03 -10.96 12.64
N LEU A 728 15.95 -10.42 13.21
CA LEU A 728 15.44 -9.09 12.89
C LEU A 728 15.73 -8.16 14.07
N ILE A 729 16.61 -7.16 13.90
CA ILE A 729 17.19 -6.39 15.01
C ILE A 729 17.49 -4.91 14.67
N ASP A 730 16.70 -4.31 13.80
CA ASP A 730 16.82 -2.87 13.50
C ASP A 730 16.10 -1.99 14.53
N THR A 731 16.47 -0.70 14.58
CA THR A 731 15.91 0.30 15.51
C THR A 731 16.15 -0.02 16.99
N CYS A 732 17.24 -0.74 17.31
CA CYS A 732 17.71 -1.03 18.67
C CYS A 732 18.71 0.03 19.15
N THR A 733 18.22 1.22 19.53
CA THR A 733 19.05 2.42 19.74
C THR A 733 20.08 2.34 20.88
N SER A 734 19.87 1.48 21.89
CA SER A 734 20.81 1.33 23.02
C SER A 734 21.86 0.22 22.81
N MET A 735 21.82 -0.47 21.67
CA MET A 735 22.66 -1.64 21.45
C MET A 735 24.10 -1.24 21.19
N SER A 736 25.01 -1.72 22.03
CA SER A 736 26.42 -1.35 21.99
C SER A 736 27.34 -2.48 21.54
N LYS A 737 26.90 -3.75 21.64
CA LYS A 737 27.71 -4.93 21.35
C LYS A 737 26.86 -6.12 20.89
N VAL A 738 27.46 -6.98 20.07
CA VAL A 738 27.00 -8.35 19.77
C VAL A 738 28.16 -9.33 19.97
N PRO A 739 27.88 -10.64 20.05
CA PRO A 739 28.90 -11.66 20.25
C PRO A 739 30.00 -11.62 19.19
N GLU A 740 31.26 -11.73 19.62
CA GLU A 740 32.41 -11.81 18.70
C GLU A 740 32.36 -13.08 17.83
N THR A 741 31.61 -14.09 18.27
CA THR A 741 31.39 -15.37 17.60
C THR A 741 30.22 -15.37 16.62
N MET A 742 29.61 -14.22 16.32
CA MET A 742 28.39 -14.14 15.48
C MET A 742 28.56 -14.80 14.10
N GLY A 743 29.78 -14.79 13.55
CA GLY A 743 30.09 -15.50 12.29
C GLY A 743 29.98 -17.03 12.33
N LEU A 744 29.86 -17.66 13.51
CA LEU A 744 29.59 -19.09 13.63
C LEU A 744 28.15 -19.47 13.25
N MET A 745 27.24 -18.50 13.10
CA MET A 745 25.84 -18.72 12.75
C MET A 745 25.66 -19.00 11.25
N THR A 746 26.21 -20.10 10.75
CA THR A 746 26.19 -20.45 9.31
C THR A 746 24.79 -20.74 8.77
N GLY A 747 23.81 -21.03 9.63
CA GLY A 747 22.41 -21.23 9.26
C GLY A 747 21.64 -19.93 9.00
N LEU A 748 22.15 -18.79 9.46
CA LEU A 748 21.46 -17.50 9.38
C LEU A 748 21.38 -17.04 7.93
N THR A 749 20.17 -17.03 7.37
CA THR A 749 19.91 -16.65 5.98
C THR A 749 19.35 -15.24 5.83
N GLY A 750 18.67 -14.69 6.85
CA GLY A 750 18.03 -13.39 6.83
C GLY A 750 18.46 -12.53 8.03
N PHE A 751 18.79 -11.26 7.77
CA PHE A 751 19.22 -10.33 8.81
C PHE A 751 18.67 -8.93 8.53
N THR A 752 18.15 -8.25 9.55
CA THR A 752 17.84 -6.80 9.47
C THR A 752 18.83 -5.99 10.31
N THR A 753 19.20 -4.80 9.84
CA THR A 753 20.04 -3.87 10.59
C THR A 753 19.75 -2.45 10.19
N ASP A 754 19.97 -1.50 11.08
CA ASP A 754 19.89 -0.07 10.77
C ASP A 754 21.24 0.60 10.51
N LEU A 755 22.35 -0.13 10.72
CA LEU A 755 23.71 0.40 10.64
C LEU A 755 23.87 1.72 11.44
N ALA A 756 23.14 1.86 12.55
CA ALA A 756 23.23 3.00 13.45
C ALA A 756 24.58 3.08 14.18
N THR A 757 25.33 1.98 14.23
CA THR A 757 26.62 1.89 14.94
C THR A 757 27.69 1.12 14.15
N GLU A 758 28.98 1.45 14.35
CA GLU A 758 30.10 0.82 13.63
C GLU A 758 30.16 -0.70 13.85
N TRP A 759 29.82 -1.18 15.04
CA TRP A 759 29.89 -2.60 15.37
C TRP A 759 28.92 -3.43 14.50
N GLN A 760 27.77 -2.87 14.08
CA GLN A 760 26.81 -3.60 13.23
C GLN A 760 27.41 -3.90 11.86
N ALA A 761 28.16 -2.95 11.29
CA ALA A 761 28.90 -3.18 10.06
C ALA A 761 29.95 -4.30 10.25
N VAL A 762 30.67 -4.32 11.37
CA VAL A 762 31.65 -5.38 11.67
C VAL A 762 30.96 -6.74 11.81
N ALA A 763 29.89 -6.83 12.58
CA ALA A 763 29.11 -8.05 12.80
C ALA A 763 28.56 -8.62 11.50
N LEU A 764 28.04 -7.75 10.62
CA LEU A 764 27.55 -8.16 9.30
C LEU A 764 28.64 -8.87 8.49
N GLY A 765 29.88 -8.39 8.52
CA GLY A 765 30.99 -8.98 7.78
C GLY A 765 31.37 -10.40 8.21
N GLN A 766 30.91 -10.84 9.39
CA GLN A 766 31.15 -12.19 9.90
C GLN A 766 30.11 -13.21 9.40
N LEU A 767 28.95 -12.75 8.90
CA LEU A 767 27.80 -13.60 8.57
C LEU A 767 27.87 -14.23 7.16
N HIS A 768 28.86 -15.09 6.93
CA HIS A 768 29.14 -15.66 5.60
C HIS A 768 27.98 -16.39 4.92
N GLY A 769 27.07 -16.99 5.69
CA GLY A 769 25.91 -17.77 5.19
C GLY A 769 24.70 -16.96 4.76
N LEU A 770 24.75 -15.62 4.90
CA LEU A 770 23.60 -14.74 4.69
C LEU A 770 23.11 -14.75 3.23
N LYS A 771 21.80 -14.88 3.04
CA LYS A 771 21.12 -14.86 1.73
C LYS A 771 20.24 -13.63 1.52
N ARG A 772 19.69 -13.07 2.60
CA ARG A 772 18.77 -11.94 2.61
C ARG A 772 19.25 -10.90 3.63
N LEU A 773 19.45 -9.67 3.19
CA LEU A 773 19.84 -8.56 4.03
C LEU A 773 18.88 -7.38 3.83
N TYR A 774 18.28 -6.91 4.91
CA TYR A 774 17.43 -5.72 4.91
C TYR A 774 18.06 -4.64 5.77
N VAL A 775 18.40 -3.51 5.16
CA VAL A 775 18.94 -2.35 5.86
C VAL A 775 17.86 -1.29 5.95
N SER A 776 17.57 -0.78 7.15
CA SER A 776 16.54 0.23 7.36
C SER A 776 17.06 1.45 8.11
N ASN A 777 16.50 2.64 7.90
CA ASN A 777 16.87 3.84 8.67
C ASN A 777 18.39 4.16 8.73
N SER A 778 19.17 3.72 7.74
CA SER A 778 20.63 3.90 7.74
C SER A 778 21.04 5.29 7.27
N SER A 779 22.18 5.77 7.78
CA SER A 779 22.82 7.02 7.38
C SER A 779 24.07 6.76 6.53
N ASP A 780 24.59 7.80 5.87
CA ASP A 780 25.89 7.72 5.16
C ASP A 780 27.05 7.27 6.04
N GLU A 781 27.01 7.56 7.34
CA GLU A 781 28.01 7.10 8.29
C GLU A 781 27.98 5.58 8.42
N GLY A 782 26.77 5.00 8.51
CA GLY A 782 26.52 3.57 8.47
C GLY A 782 27.11 2.88 7.22
N ILE A 783 26.86 3.47 6.04
CA ILE A 783 27.41 2.98 4.77
C ILE A 783 28.94 3.09 4.75
N THR A 784 29.48 4.18 5.29
CA THR A 784 30.93 4.37 5.39
C THR A 784 31.58 3.28 6.24
N TRP A 785 30.94 2.82 7.31
CA TRP A 785 31.44 1.69 8.11
C TRP A 785 31.43 0.37 7.33
N LEU A 786 30.36 0.08 6.58
CA LEU A 786 30.29 -1.11 5.71
C LEU A 786 31.47 -1.16 4.73
N ASP A 787 31.75 -0.04 4.08
CA ASP A 787 32.83 0.08 3.11
C ASP A 787 34.21 0.00 3.76
N ARG A 788 34.44 0.74 4.85
CA ARG A 788 35.73 0.74 5.58
C ARG A 788 36.11 -0.64 6.12
N LYS A 789 35.13 -1.42 6.56
CA LYS A 789 35.35 -2.78 7.06
C LYS A 789 35.33 -3.84 5.96
N SER A 790 34.98 -3.45 4.73
CA SER A 790 34.77 -4.39 3.62
C SER A 790 33.83 -5.52 4.01
N SER A 791 32.80 -5.22 4.80
CA SER A 791 31.91 -6.22 5.40
C SER A 791 31.16 -7.01 4.34
N LEU A 792 30.72 -6.33 3.27
CA LEU A 792 30.02 -6.96 2.15
C LEU A 792 30.91 -7.92 1.33
N ALA A 793 32.24 -7.76 1.39
CA ALA A 793 33.17 -8.60 0.64
C ALA A 793 33.09 -10.09 1.02
N HIS A 794 32.62 -10.37 2.23
CA HIS A 794 32.58 -11.71 2.81
C HIS A 794 31.20 -12.40 2.68
N LEU A 795 30.20 -11.72 2.12
CA LEU A 795 28.81 -12.17 1.99
C LEU A 795 28.55 -12.83 0.63
N HIS A 796 29.31 -13.87 0.31
CA HIS A 796 29.25 -14.49 -1.03
C HIS A 796 27.93 -15.20 -1.33
N HIS A 797 27.10 -15.53 -0.32
CA HIS A 797 25.82 -16.21 -0.51
C HIS A 797 24.61 -15.26 -0.63
N LEU A 798 24.84 -13.95 -0.53
CA LEU A 798 23.77 -12.96 -0.51
C LEU A 798 23.06 -12.91 -1.88
N SER A 799 21.77 -13.28 -1.89
CA SER A 799 20.90 -13.28 -3.08
C SER A 799 19.95 -12.09 -3.11
N ASP A 800 19.45 -11.65 -1.95
CA ASP A 800 18.48 -10.56 -1.85
C ASP A 800 19.02 -9.48 -0.90
N PHE A 801 19.14 -8.27 -1.41
CA PHE A 801 19.63 -7.13 -0.64
C PHE A 801 18.68 -5.95 -0.81
N SER A 802 18.18 -5.42 0.30
CA SER A 802 17.24 -4.30 0.28
C SER A 802 17.64 -3.20 1.24
N PHE A 803 17.57 -1.95 0.78
CA PHE A 803 17.56 -0.75 1.63
C PHE A 803 16.15 -0.19 1.68
N ARG A 804 15.58 -0.04 2.88
CA ARG A 804 14.21 0.42 3.09
C ARG A 804 14.19 1.62 4.03
N TYR A 805 13.53 2.69 3.63
CA TYR A 805 13.36 3.86 4.50
C TYR A 805 14.71 4.38 5.04
N CYS A 806 15.67 4.64 4.14
CA CYS A 806 16.99 5.18 4.48
C CYS A 806 17.08 6.65 4.00
N PRO A 807 16.41 7.59 4.69
CA PRO A 807 16.25 8.97 4.20
C PRO A 807 17.57 9.75 4.17
N ALA A 808 18.54 9.38 5.01
CA ALA A 808 19.83 10.07 5.17
C ALA A 808 20.98 9.43 4.37
N MET A 809 20.71 8.37 3.60
CA MET A 809 21.70 7.68 2.77
C MET A 809 21.81 8.38 1.41
N SER A 810 22.94 9.03 1.13
CA SER A 810 23.25 9.68 -0.14
C SER A 810 23.98 8.78 -1.14
N LYS A 811 24.61 7.70 -0.67
CA LYS A 811 25.39 6.77 -1.51
C LYS A 811 25.18 5.32 -1.12
N LEU A 812 25.33 4.42 -2.09
CA LEU A 812 25.48 2.98 -1.83
C LEU A 812 26.95 2.60 -1.61
N PRO A 813 27.22 1.52 -0.85
CA PRO A 813 28.57 1.06 -0.60
C PRO A 813 29.26 0.61 -1.89
N HIS A 814 30.50 1.06 -2.12
CA HIS A 814 31.27 0.66 -3.30
C HIS A 814 31.66 -0.83 -3.27
N THR A 815 31.62 -1.45 -2.10
CA THR A 815 31.85 -2.89 -1.92
C THR A 815 30.69 -3.77 -2.40
N ILE A 816 29.55 -3.19 -2.78
CA ILE A 816 28.38 -3.93 -3.29
C ILE A 816 28.70 -4.78 -4.53
N GLY A 817 29.62 -4.34 -5.40
CA GLY A 817 30.03 -5.08 -6.60
C GLY A 817 30.71 -6.43 -6.32
N LEU A 818 31.14 -6.67 -5.07
CA LEU A 818 31.73 -7.94 -4.63
C LEU A 818 30.67 -9.04 -4.39
N LEU A 819 29.39 -8.69 -4.36
CA LEU A 819 28.27 -9.61 -4.10
C LEU A 819 27.89 -10.40 -5.37
N THR A 820 28.75 -11.34 -5.78
CA THR A 820 28.63 -12.03 -7.07
C THR A 820 27.38 -12.91 -7.24
N ASN A 821 26.70 -13.29 -6.14
CA ASN A 821 25.49 -14.11 -6.14
C ASN A 821 24.19 -13.33 -5.97
N LEU A 822 24.26 -11.98 -5.95
CA LEU A 822 23.08 -11.15 -5.78
C LEU A 822 22.12 -11.32 -6.96
N ASP A 823 20.88 -11.71 -6.67
CA ASP A 823 19.77 -11.95 -7.60
C ASP A 823 18.80 -10.75 -7.60
N CYS A 824 18.53 -10.18 -6.42
CA CYS A 824 17.59 -9.08 -6.22
C CYS A 824 18.22 -7.93 -5.42
N LEU A 825 18.14 -6.71 -5.95
CA LEU A 825 18.52 -5.47 -5.26
C LEU A 825 17.33 -4.50 -5.24
N GLU A 826 16.85 -4.17 -4.04
CA GLU A 826 15.72 -3.25 -3.84
C GLU A 826 16.11 -2.01 -3.03
N LEU A 827 15.90 -0.82 -3.57
CA LEU A 827 16.04 0.45 -2.85
C LEU A 827 14.66 1.09 -2.74
N TRP A 828 14.15 1.23 -1.52
CA TRP A 828 12.84 1.81 -1.26
C TRP A 828 12.93 2.97 -0.28
N ARG A 829 12.40 4.14 -0.68
CA ARG A 829 12.43 5.39 0.11
C ARG A 829 13.85 5.73 0.60
N CYS A 830 14.82 5.65 -0.32
CA CYS A 830 16.18 6.14 -0.14
C CYS A 830 16.27 7.56 -0.71
N GLU A 831 15.63 8.52 -0.03
CA GLU A 831 15.30 9.83 -0.61
C GLU A 831 16.52 10.68 -0.94
N SER A 832 17.61 10.55 -0.18
CA SER A 832 18.85 11.31 -0.40
C SER A 832 19.82 10.64 -1.39
N LEU A 833 19.55 9.41 -1.85
CA LEU A 833 20.46 8.65 -2.71
C LEU A 833 20.63 9.34 -4.06
N ARG A 834 21.86 9.75 -4.39
CA ARG A 834 22.14 10.56 -5.59
C ARG A 834 22.58 9.76 -6.81
N GLU A 835 23.37 8.71 -6.58
CA GLU A 835 23.97 7.90 -7.64
C GLU A 835 24.12 6.43 -7.20
N LEU A 836 24.08 5.52 -8.15
CA LEU A 836 24.50 4.12 -7.96
C LEU A 836 25.98 3.97 -8.34
N PRO A 837 26.78 3.19 -7.59
CA PRO A 837 28.20 3.05 -7.87
C PRO A 837 28.45 2.22 -9.14
N ASN A 838 29.51 2.56 -9.89
CA ASN A 838 29.90 1.85 -11.12
C ASN A 838 30.25 0.36 -10.92
N CYS A 839 30.49 -0.08 -9.69
CA CYS A 839 30.72 -1.48 -9.38
C CYS A 839 29.44 -2.32 -9.49
N ILE A 840 28.25 -1.72 -9.59
CA ILE A 840 26.98 -2.45 -9.78
C ILE A 840 27.00 -3.32 -11.05
N GLY A 841 27.72 -2.91 -12.10
CA GLY A 841 27.91 -3.71 -13.32
C GLY A 841 28.69 -5.02 -13.12
N GLN A 842 29.28 -5.25 -11.95
CA GLN A 842 29.98 -6.51 -11.60
C GLN A 842 29.01 -7.62 -11.16
N LEU A 843 27.74 -7.30 -10.90
CA LEU A 843 26.72 -8.22 -10.38
C LEU A 843 26.14 -9.15 -11.46
N LYS A 844 26.92 -10.15 -11.88
CA LYS A 844 26.60 -11.02 -13.02
C LYS A 844 25.29 -11.81 -12.90
N LEU A 845 24.82 -12.08 -11.69
CA LEU A 845 23.62 -12.88 -11.42
C LEU A 845 22.37 -12.04 -11.11
N LEU A 846 22.48 -10.70 -11.06
CA LEU A 846 21.35 -9.83 -10.73
C LEU A 846 20.25 -9.95 -11.78
N THR A 847 19.09 -10.46 -11.38
CA THR A 847 17.90 -10.54 -12.25
C THR A 847 16.93 -9.40 -12.01
N THR A 848 16.89 -8.87 -10.79
CA THR A 848 15.91 -7.86 -10.40
C THR A 848 16.60 -6.65 -9.77
N LEU A 849 16.38 -5.48 -10.36
CA LEU A 849 16.78 -4.19 -9.80
C LEU A 849 15.55 -3.31 -9.63
N SER A 850 15.27 -2.89 -8.39
CA SER A 850 14.12 -2.07 -8.06
C SER A 850 14.54 -0.79 -7.34
N LEU A 851 14.21 0.35 -7.92
CA LEU A 851 14.49 1.69 -7.43
C LEU A 851 13.15 2.41 -7.20
N ARG A 852 12.72 2.50 -5.95
CA ARG A 852 11.37 2.95 -5.57
C ARG A 852 11.47 4.17 -4.68
N SER A 853 10.91 5.29 -5.10
CA SER A 853 10.92 6.54 -4.32
C SER A 853 12.35 6.96 -3.91
N CYS A 854 13.33 6.76 -4.79
CA CYS A 854 14.68 7.30 -4.64
C CYS A 854 14.68 8.70 -5.29
N SER A 855 14.09 9.67 -4.59
CA SER A 855 13.72 10.96 -5.18
C SER A 855 14.91 11.78 -5.69
N SER A 856 16.06 11.72 -5.01
CA SER A 856 17.27 12.46 -5.40
C SER A 856 18.18 11.72 -6.40
N LEU A 857 17.79 10.56 -6.92
CA LEU A 857 18.63 9.77 -7.82
C LEU A 857 18.70 10.45 -9.19
N GLU A 858 19.86 10.99 -9.55
CA GLU A 858 20.01 11.85 -10.74
C GLU A 858 20.26 11.05 -12.03
N THR A 859 21.09 10.00 -11.93
CA THR A 859 21.52 9.19 -13.07
C THR A 859 21.74 7.72 -12.68
N LEU A 860 21.67 6.83 -13.68
CA LEU A 860 22.12 5.43 -13.55
C LEU A 860 23.48 5.26 -14.25
N PRO A 861 24.39 4.44 -13.70
CA PRO A 861 25.72 4.28 -14.25
C PRO A 861 25.73 3.47 -15.56
N ASP A 862 26.59 3.84 -16.51
CA ASP A 862 26.73 3.17 -17.82
C ASP A 862 27.08 1.67 -17.72
N CYS A 863 27.67 1.25 -16.60
CA CYS A 863 27.96 -0.16 -16.36
C CYS A 863 26.69 -1.03 -16.17
N LEU A 864 25.51 -0.43 -15.97
CA LEU A 864 24.25 -1.14 -15.81
C LEU A 864 23.93 -1.99 -17.04
N GLY A 865 24.19 -1.48 -18.25
CA GLY A 865 24.00 -2.21 -19.49
C GLY A 865 24.90 -3.43 -19.68
N ALA A 866 25.91 -3.61 -18.83
CA ALA A 866 26.80 -4.78 -18.85
C ALA A 866 26.27 -5.95 -18.01
N LEU A 867 25.10 -5.83 -17.37
CA LEU A 867 24.50 -6.88 -16.55
C LEU A 867 23.93 -8.01 -17.42
N PRO A 868 24.52 -9.23 -17.40
CA PRO A 868 24.17 -10.28 -18.35
C PRO A 868 22.88 -11.05 -17.98
N SER A 869 22.41 -10.93 -16.74
CA SER A 869 21.27 -11.68 -16.20
C SER A 869 20.05 -10.83 -15.85
N LEU A 870 20.13 -9.50 -16.01
CA LEU A 870 19.06 -8.60 -15.60
C LEU A 870 17.80 -8.87 -16.43
N ASP A 871 16.72 -9.15 -15.73
CA ASP A 871 15.43 -9.61 -16.25
C ASP A 871 14.34 -8.57 -16.00
N MET A 872 14.35 -7.96 -14.81
CA MET A 872 13.38 -6.99 -14.35
C MET A 872 14.06 -5.72 -13.85
N LEU A 873 13.66 -4.58 -14.41
CA LEU A 873 14.10 -3.26 -13.97
C LEU A 873 12.87 -2.40 -13.64
N TRP A 874 12.73 -2.07 -12.36
CA TRP A 874 11.69 -1.18 -11.86
C TRP A 874 12.31 0.14 -11.40
N ILE A 875 11.86 1.23 -11.98
CA ILE A 875 12.24 2.59 -11.63
C ILE A 875 10.94 3.35 -11.36
N THR A 876 10.57 3.51 -10.09
CA THR A 876 9.30 4.12 -9.72
C THR A 876 9.51 5.31 -8.79
N ARG A 877 8.83 6.42 -9.08
CA ARG A 877 8.87 7.68 -8.32
C ARG A 877 10.32 8.19 -8.08
N CYS A 878 11.25 7.96 -9.00
CA CYS A 878 12.61 8.49 -8.99
C CYS A 878 12.63 9.84 -9.69
N ARG A 879 12.15 10.87 -8.98
CA ARG A 879 11.75 12.15 -9.60
C ARG A 879 12.91 12.90 -10.25
N SER A 880 14.10 12.91 -9.64
CA SER A 880 15.29 13.59 -10.19
C SER A 880 16.02 12.80 -11.27
N LEU A 881 15.54 11.63 -11.69
CA LEU A 881 16.23 10.81 -12.69
C LEU A 881 16.09 11.46 -14.07
N THR A 882 17.17 12.06 -14.56
CA THR A 882 17.15 12.87 -15.79
C THR A 882 17.34 12.04 -17.06
N LYS A 883 18.15 10.98 -17.01
CA LYS A 883 18.51 10.16 -18.19
C LYS A 883 18.72 8.70 -17.83
N LEU A 884 18.40 7.82 -18.77
CA LEU A 884 18.87 6.43 -18.77
C LEU A 884 20.15 6.32 -19.63
N PRO A 885 21.12 5.49 -19.24
CA PRO A 885 22.33 5.30 -20.02
C PRO A 885 22.05 4.54 -21.32
N GLU A 886 22.73 4.89 -22.42
CA GLU A 886 22.66 4.17 -23.72
C GLU A 886 23.09 2.70 -23.62
N SER A 887 23.82 2.35 -22.56
CA SER A 887 24.17 0.97 -22.27
C SER A 887 22.93 0.08 -22.02
N ILE A 888 21.79 0.65 -21.59
CA ILE A 888 20.59 -0.11 -21.21
C ILE A 888 20.07 -0.99 -22.35
N GLY A 889 20.24 -0.57 -23.60
CA GLY A 889 19.85 -1.36 -24.78
C GLY A 889 20.63 -2.65 -24.96
N HIS A 890 21.81 -2.78 -24.33
CA HIS A 890 22.64 -3.99 -24.39
C HIS A 890 22.17 -5.08 -23.42
N LEU A 891 21.12 -4.85 -22.62
CA LEU A 891 20.57 -5.82 -21.68
C LEU A 891 19.81 -6.95 -22.41
N SER A 892 20.57 -7.92 -22.91
CA SER A 892 20.07 -9.02 -23.76
C SER A 892 19.02 -9.94 -23.12
N ARG A 893 18.84 -9.92 -21.79
CA ARG A 893 17.88 -10.75 -21.04
C ARG A 893 16.72 -9.97 -20.40
N LEU A 894 16.68 -8.65 -20.53
CA LEU A 894 15.66 -7.83 -19.88
C LEU A 894 14.28 -8.12 -20.50
N ARG A 895 13.35 -8.64 -19.68
CA ARG A 895 11.96 -8.93 -20.11
C ARG A 895 10.97 -7.88 -19.63
N VAL A 896 11.21 -7.27 -18.47
CA VAL A 896 10.32 -6.26 -17.88
C VAL A 896 11.10 -4.98 -17.61
N LEU A 897 10.68 -3.90 -18.26
CA LEU A 897 11.13 -2.55 -17.95
C LEU A 897 9.92 -1.71 -17.53
N MET A 898 9.95 -1.24 -16.28
CA MET A 898 8.95 -0.34 -15.74
C MET A 898 9.59 0.96 -15.30
N ILE A 899 9.06 2.06 -15.79
CA ILE A 899 9.42 3.41 -15.40
C ILE A 899 8.14 4.15 -15.07
N GLU A 900 7.97 4.55 -13.82
CA GLU A 900 6.77 5.23 -13.35
C GLU A 900 7.13 6.48 -12.55
N GLY A 901 6.45 7.61 -12.78
CA GLY A 901 6.59 8.81 -11.97
C GLY A 901 7.99 9.42 -11.98
N CYS A 902 8.71 9.31 -13.12
CA CYS A 902 10.04 9.88 -13.35
C CYS A 902 9.91 11.11 -14.25
N GLY A 903 9.45 12.22 -13.68
CA GLY A 903 9.07 13.42 -14.44
C GLY A 903 10.20 14.09 -15.23
N GLU A 904 11.42 14.08 -14.70
CA GLU A 904 12.61 14.70 -15.30
C GLU A 904 13.26 13.87 -16.42
N LEU A 905 12.75 12.65 -16.67
CA LEU A 905 13.41 11.70 -17.55
C LEU A 905 13.26 12.10 -19.03
N GLN A 906 14.30 12.67 -19.65
CA GLN A 906 14.29 13.07 -21.07
C GLN A 906 15.68 13.08 -21.76
N PRO A 907 15.78 12.66 -23.04
CA PRO A 907 14.97 11.65 -23.76
C PRO A 907 15.42 10.21 -23.44
N LEU A 908 14.62 9.22 -23.82
CA LEU A 908 14.98 7.81 -23.70
C LEU A 908 16.11 7.44 -24.69
N PRO A 909 17.01 6.52 -24.33
CA PRO A 909 18.13 6.16 -25.19
C PRO A 909 17.68 5.37 -26.43
N GLU A 910 18.24 5.69 -27.60
CA GLU A 910 17.89 5.03 -28.86
C GLU A 910 18.18 3.52 -28.82
N SER A 911 19.17 3.13 -28.01
CA SER A 911 19.54 1.74 -27.77
C SER A 911 18.41 0.88 -27.20
N LEU A 912 17.32 1.42 -26.63
CA LEU A 912 16.17 0.61 -26.17
C LEU A 912 15.59 -0.30 -27.27
N ARG A 913 15.72 0.08 -28.55
CA ARG A 913 15.35 -0.76 -29.70
C ARG A 913 16.13 -2.08 -29.81
N GLN A 914 17.28 -2.17 -29.13
CA GLN A 914 18.17 -3.33 -29.14
C GLN A 914 17.77 -4.38 -28.10
N LEU A 915 16.80 -4.10 -27.22
CA LEU A 915 16.28 -5.02 -26.22
C LEU A 915 15.46 -6.15 -26.87
N SER A 916 16.14 -7.17 -27.37
CA SER A 916 15.51 -8.27 -28.12
C SER A 916 14.65 -9.22 -27.29
N ALA A 917 14.83 -9.25 -25.96
CA ALA A 917 14.11 -10.12 -25.04
C ALA A 917 12.94 -9.44 -24.31
N LEU A 918 12.71 -8.14 -24.56
CA LEU A 918 11.70 -7.36 -23.86
C LEU A 918 10.30 -7.92 -24.15
N VAL A 919 9.52 -8.18 -23.11
CA VAL A 919 8.14 -8.67 -23.18
C VAL A 919 7.17 -7.58 -22.73
N TRP A 920 7.58 -6.81 -21.73
CA TRP A 920 6.75 -5.80 -21.09
C TRP A 920 7.53 -4.49 -20.93
N LEU A 921 6.92 -3.40 -21.39
CA LEU A 921 7.46 -2.05 -21.28
C LEU A 921 6.37 -1.13 -20.75
N GLY A 922 6.57 -0.62 -19.55
CA GLY A 922 5.70 0.37 -18.92
C GLY A 922 6.42 1.67 -18.74
N ILE A 923 5.87 2.74 -19.30
CA ILE A 923 6.36 4.10 -19.09
C ILE A 923 5.16 4.96 -18.69
N LEU A 924 5.13 5.41 -17.45
CA LEU A 924 3.94 5.98 -16.82
C LEU A 924 4.30 7.26 -16.08
N ASP A 925 3.55 8.34 -16.25
CA ASP A 925 3.79 9.62 -15.56
C ASP A 925 5.28 10.08 -15.66
N CYS A 926 5.87 9.96 -16.86
CA CYS A 926 7.27 10.36 -17.17
C CYS A 926 7.30 11.60 -18.10
N GLY A 927 8.47 12.23 -18.25
CA GLY A 927 8.68 13.38 -19.15
C GLY A 927 8.51 13.09 -20.65
N SER A 928 8.86 14.06 -21.52
CA SER A 928 8.81 13.95 -22.99
C SER A 928 9.56 12.71 -23.50
N LEU A 929 8.84 11.81 -24.16
CA LEU A 929 9.38 10.60 -24.77
C LEU A 929 9.68 10.84 -26.25
N GLU A 930 10.92 11.23 -26.53
CA GLU A 930 11.52 11.20 -27.88
C GLU A 930 12.33 9.90 -28.08
N GLY A 931 12.33 9.33 -29.29
CA GLY A 931 13.20 8.19 -29.65
C GLY A 931 12.58 6.77 -29.64
N LEU A 932 11.26 6.62 -29.46
CA LEU A 932 10.57 5.32 -29.44
C LEU A 932 10.33 4.69 -30.82
N GLY A 933 10.72 5.36 -31.91
CA GLY A 933 10.23 5.17 -33.28
C GLY A 933 10.46 3.83 -33.98
N VAL A 934 11.02 2.81 -33.32
CA VAL A 934 11.18 1.47 -33.92
C VAL A 934 11.12 0.35 -32.86
N LEU A 935 10.36 0.51 -31.77
CA LEU A 935 10.10 -0.62 -30.89
C LEU A 935 9.20 -1.63 -31.64
N ARG A 936 9.65 -2.89 -31.74
CA ARG A 936 8.81 -3.98 -32.29
C ARG A 936 7.46 -4.01 -31.55
N VAL A 937 6.41 -4.49 -32.20
CA VAL A 937 5.07 -4.67 -31.59
C VAL A 937 5.22 -5.55 -30.34
N LEU A 938 5.25 -4.94 -29.16
CA LEU A 938 5.38 -5.60 -27.87
C LEU A 938 3.97 -5.83 -27.29
N PRO A 939 3.57 -7.08 -27.00
CA PRO A 939 2.25 -7.37 -26.42
C PRO A 939 1.98 -6.68 -25.09
N GLY A 940 3.03 -6.32 -24.34
CA GLY A 940 2.96 -5.67 -23.04
C GLY A 940 3.34 -4.18 -23.02
N LEU A 941 3.31 -3.48 -24.15
CA LEU A 941 3.62 -2.05 -24.19
C LEU A 941 2.49 -1.23 -23.54
N ARG A 942 2.80 -0.50 -22.47
CA ARG A 942 1.90 0.44 -21.79
C ARG A 942 2.59 1.79 -21.62
N ILE A 943 2.05 2.84 -22.25
CA ILE A 943 2.51 4.22 -22.09
C ILE A 943 1.33 5.07 -21.63
N TRP A 944 1.47 5.79 -20.51
CA TRP A 944 0.39 6.59 -19.94
C TRP A 944 0.93 7.83 -19.20
N GLY A 945 0.15 8.91 -19.17
CA GLY A 945 0.47 10.10 -18.35
C GLY A 945 1.75 10.87 -18.72
N CYS A 946 2.35 10.61 -19.89
CA CYS A 946 3.57 11.30 -20.34
C CYS A 946 3.24 12.67 -20.98
N THR A 947 4.09 13.68 -20.74
CA THR A 947 3.80 15.09 -21.11
C THR A 947 3.91 15.39 -22.61
N SER A 948 4.72 14.62 -23.35
CA SER A 948 4.77 14.62 -24.82
C SER A 948 5.35 13.30 -25.36
N VAL A 949 4.88 12.85 -26.53
CA VAL A 949 5.40 11.66 -27.24
C VAL A 949 5.59 12.04 -28.71
N SER A 950 6.82 11.94 -29.21
CA SER A 950 7.19 12.28 -30.59
C SER A 950 8.01 11.14 -31.23
N ASP A 951 8.02 11.06 -32.57
CA ASP A 951 8.68 10.00 -33.36
C ASP A 951 8.13 8.57 -33.15
N LEU A 952 6.82 8.36 -33.37
CA LEU A 952 6.25 7.02 -33.53
C LEU A 952 6.21 6.64 -35.02
N SER A 953 7.38 6.37 -35.62
CA SER A 953 7.48 5.96 -37.03
C SER A 953 7.35 4.45 -37.21
N GLY A 954 6.13 3.93 -37.16
CA GLY A 954 5.84 2.52 -37.40
C GLY A 954 4.54 2.10 -36.74
N SER A 955 3.94 1.02 -37.24
CA SER A 955 2.68 0.44 -36.77
C SER A 955 2.79 -0.11 -35.34
N CYS A 956 2.89 0.78 -34.36
CA CYS A 956 2.81 0.49 -32.94
C CYS A 956 1.37 0.66 -32.48
N LEU A 957 0.75 -0.42 -32.01
CA LEU A 957 -0.53 -0.39 -31.32
C LEU A 957 -0.28 0.15 -29.90
N ILE A 958 -0.61 1.43 -29.68
CA ILE A 958 -0.55 2.03 -28.35
C ILE A 958 -1.84 1.66 -27.62
N VAL A 959 -1.75 0.76 -26.65
CA VAL A 959 -2.87 0.41 -25.78
C VAL A 959 -2.92 1.43 -24.65
N LEU A 960 -3.82 2.40 -24.78
CA LEU A 960 -4.19 3.31 -23.68
C LEU A 960 -5.20 2.59 -22.77
N ASP A 961 -4.69 1.79 -21.84
CA ASP A 961 -5.51 1.14 -20.81
C ASP A 961 -5.92 2.19 -19.75
N ARG A 962 -7.22 2.35 -19.48
CA ARG A 962 -7.73 3.26 -18.43
C ARG A 962 -7.75 2.61 -17.04
N ASN A 963 -7.41 1.32 -16.94
CA ASN A 963 -7.34 0.58 -15.68
C ASN A 963 -5.89 0.14 -15.45
N TYR A 964 -5.07 1.04 -14.93
CA TYR A 964 -3.73 0.70 -14.47
C TYR A 964 -3.80 0.04 -13.09
N VAL A 965 -3.37 -1.22 -13.00
CA VAL A 965 -3.05 -1.91 -11.75
C VAL A 965 -1.54 -2.14 -11.73
N ASP A 966 -0.89 -1.81 -10.62
CA ASP A 966 0.56 -1.93 -10.40
C ASP A 966 1.10 -3.33 -10.78
N PRO A 967 1.92 -3.47 -11.84
CA PRO A 967 2.51 -4.75 -12.25
C PRO A 967 3.48 -5.35 -11.23
N SER A 968 4.00 -4.57 -10.28
CA SER A 968 4.84 -5.09 -9.19
C SER A 968 4.09 -6.09 -8.29
N SER A 969 2.76 -6.03 -8.32
CA SER A 969 1.88 -6.99 -7.64
C SER A 969 1.71 -8.33 -8.39
N TYR A 970 2.12 -8.46 -9.65
CA TYR A 970 1.87 -9.65 -10.47
C TYR A 970 3.10 -10.53 -10.77
N PHE A 971 4.31 -10.10 -10.43
CA PHE A 971 5.53 -10.82 -10.78
C PHE A 971 6.43 -11.09 -9.56
N TYR A 972 6.42 -12.32 -9.04
CA TYR A 972 7.52 -12.87 -8.24
C TYR A 972 7.81 -14.33 -8.59
N LYS A 973 9.10 -14.69 -8.52
CA LYS A 973 9.68 -15.98 -8.92
C LYS A 973 9.33 -17.08 -7.92
N ASP A 974 8.28 -17.84 -8.18
CA ASP A 974 8.11 -19.17 -7.57
C ASP A 974 8.40 -20.25 -8.63
N SER A 975 9.29 -21.17 -8.27
CA SER A 975 9.70 -22.39 -9.00
C SER A 975 9.40 -22.49 -10.53
N LYS A 976 10.38 -22.05 -11.33
CA LYS A 976 10.64 -22.45 -12.74
C LYS A 976 9.63 -22.11 -13.85
N GLN A 977 8.48 -21.49 -13.62
CA GLN A 977 7.63 -20.94 -14.71
C GLN A 977 6.91 -19.65 -14.31
N TRP A 978 7.01 -18.61 -15.15
CA TRP A 978 6.18 -17.41 -15.07
C TRP A 978 4.87 -17.69 -15.81
N GLN A 979 3.72 -17.69 -15.12
CA GLN A 979 2.41 -17.83 -15.77
C GLN A 979 1.81 -16.46 -16.13
N PHE A 980 1.34 -16.35 -17.37
CA PHE A 980 0.71 -15.16 -17.94
C PHE A 980 -0.81 -15.27 -17.77
N VAL A 981 -1.46 -14.31 -17.09
CA VAL A 981 -2.93 -14.23 -17.01
C VAL A 981 -3.43 -13.37 -18.18
N ARG A 982 -4.25 -13.94 -19.07
CA ARG A 982 -4.87 -13.23 -20.20
C ARG A 982 -5.91 -12.23 -19.68
N GLY A 983 -5.64 -10.93 -19.85
CA GLY A 983 -6.61 -9.85 -19.62
C GLY A 983 -7.61 -9.70 -20.77
N ASP A 984 -8.80 -9.18 -20.44
CA ASP A 984 -9.98 -9.08 -21.30
C ASP A 984 -9.82 -8.06 -22.44
N LEU A 985 -10.02 -8.49 -23.69
CA LEU A 985 -9.72 -7.75 -24.93
C LEU A 985 -10.81 -6.76 -25.37
N LYS A 986 -11.82 -6.47 -24.53
CA LYS A 986 -13.09 -5.84 -24.97
C LYS A 986 -13.17 -4.31 -24.86
N LYS A 987 -12.15 -3.61 -24.36
CA LYS A 987 -12.17 -2.13 -24.21
C LYS A 987 -10.89 -1.43 -24.70
N MET A 988 -10.36 -1.82 -25.86
CA MET A 988 -9.24 -1.12 -26.48
C MET A 988 -9.68 0.14 -27.23
N ARG A 989 -9.07 1.29 -26.92
CA ARG A 989 -9.04 2.44 -27.85
C ARG A 989 -7.78 2.33 -28.68
N VAL A 990 -7.95 2.10 -29.98
CA VAL A 990 -6.84 2.02 -30.94
C VAL A 990 -6.60 3.39 -31.52
N VAL A 991 -5.35 3.87 -31.46
CA VAL A 991 -4.91 5.10 -32.13
C VAL A 991 -3.96 4.69 -33.26
N GLU A 992 -4.30 5.06 -34.48
CA GLU A 992 -3.50 4.74 -35.67
C GLU A 992 -2.66 5.98 -36.04
N ALA A 993 -1.35 5.80 -36.23
CA ALA A 993 -0.47 6.81 -36.79
C ALA A 993 -0.41 6.62 -38.31
N ASN A 994 -0.75 7.65 -39.07
CA ASN A 994 -0.58 7.66 -40.53
C ASN A 994 0.84 8.11 -40.92
N ASP A 995 1.25 7.86 -42.17
CA ASP A 995 2.60 8.04 -42.73
C ASP A 995 3.24 9.44 -42.57
N CYS A 996 2.50 10.39 -42.00
CA CYS A 996 2.93 11.76 -41.72
C CYS A 996 3.07 12.08 -40.21
N GLY A 997 2.95 11.08 -39.31
CA GLY A 997 3.19 11.24 -37.87
C GLY A 997 2.07 11.87 -37.06
N PHE A 998 0.85 11.97 -37.60
CA PHE A 998 -0.31 12.48 -36.85
C PHE A 998 -1.11 11.33 -36.22
N LEU A 999 -1.42 11.44 -34.92
CA LEU A 999 -2.27 10.48 -34.21
C LEU A 999 -3.74 10.76 -34.53
N ARG A 1000 -4.45 9.81 -35.15
CA ARG A 1000 -5.89 9.94 -35.40
C ARG A 1000 -6.68 9.04 -34.46
N LEU A 1001 -7.56 9.65 -33.66
CA LEU A 1001 -8.60 8.94 -32.91
C LEU A 1001 -9.61 8.33 -33.90
N VAL A 1002 -9.73 7.01 -33.92
CA VAL A 1002 -10.83 6.33 -34.60
C VAL A 1002 -12.12 6.69 -33.83
N GLN A 1003 -13.08 7.34 -34.50
CA GLN A 1003 -14.30 7.86 -33.85
C GLN A 1003 -15.21 6.75 -33.30
N ASP A 1004 -15.82 7.04 -32.14
CA ASP A 1004 -16.64 6.17 -31.26
C ASP A 1004 -17.99 5.65 -31.86
N THR A 1005 -18.17 5.57 -33.18
CA THR A 1005 -19.48 5.17 -33.78
C THR A 1005 -19.45 3.93 -34.67
N GLU A 1006 -18.33 3.24 -34.81
CA GLU A 1006 -18.30 1.93 -35.47
C GLU A 1006 -18.27 0.80 -34.44
N SER A 1007 -19.18 -0.17 -34.58
CA SER A 1007 -19.20 -1.39 -33.77
C SER A 1007 -17.87 -2.15 -33.91
N GLY A 1008 -17.43 -2.85 -32.86
CA GLY A 1008 -16.18 -3.63 -32.87
C GLY A 1008 -16.10 -4.68 -34.00
N GLU A 1009 -17.22 -5.08 -34.59
CA GLU A 1009 -17.28 -5.93 -35.79
C GLU A 1009 -16.88 -5.20 -37.08
N SER A 1010 -17.16 -3.90 -37.22
CA SER A 1010 -16.75 -3.08 -38.38
C SER A 1010 -15.23 -2.87 -38.43
N ILE A 1011 -14.61 -2.70 -37.26
CA ILE A 1011 -13.15 -2.56 -37.12
C ILE A 1011 -12.47 -3.88 -37.48
N MET A 1012 -12.98 -5.02 -37.01
CA MET A 1012 -12.48 -6.35 -37.39
C MET A 1012 -12.64 -6.63 -38.89
N GLN A 1013 -13.69 -6.14 -39.53
CA GLN A 1013 -13.88 -6.28 -40.99
C GLN A 1013 -12.94 -5.37 -41.82
N ARG A 1014 -12.52 -4.21 -41.31
CA ARG A 1014 -11.50 -3.36 -41.97
C ARG A 1014 -10.09 -3.87 -41.78
N VAL A 1015 -9.77 -4.44 -40.62
CA VAL A 1015 -8.50 -5.14 -40.36
C VAL A 1015 -8.36 -6.37 -41.28
N HIS A 1016 -9.46 -7.02 -41.66
CA HIS A 1016 -9.46 -8.10 -42.66
C HIS A 1016 -9.28 -7.65 -44.13
N LYS A 1017 -9.24 -6.35 -44.43
CA LYS A 1017 -8.99 -5.82 -45.78
C LYS A 1017 -7.57 -5.27 -45.98
N VAL A 1018 -6.72 -5.30 -44.95
CA VAL A 1018 -5.28 -5.28 -45.17
C VAL A 1018 -4.91 -6.69 -45.61
N ASP A 1019 -4.36 -6.80 -46.81
CA ASP A 1019 -4.16 -8.02 -47.57
C ASP A 1019 -3.25 -9.01 -46.80
N CYS A 1020 -3.86 -9.83 -45.92
CA CYS A 1020 -3.22 -10.88 -45.13
C CYS A 1020 -2.65 -12.02 -46.00
N CYS A 1021 -2.70 -11.92 -47.32
CA CYS A 1021 -2.11 -12.91 -48.22
C CYS A 1021 -0.59 -12.78 -48.42
N LYS A 1022 0.11 -11.80 -47.79
CA LYS A 1022 1.57 -11.63 -47.95
C LYS A 1022 2.46 -11.96 -46.75
N LEU A 1023 1.93 -12.38 -45.60
CA LEU A 1023 2.74 -12.60 -44.37
C LEU A 1023 3.00 -14.07 -43.99
N ILE A 1024 2.82 -15.02 -44.91
CA ILE A 1024 3.18 -16.45 -44.69
C ILE A 1024 4.57 -16.81 -45.24
N THR A 1025 5.37 -15.86 -45.74
CA THR A 1025 6.77 -16.15 -46.09
C THR A 1025 7.67 -14.96 -45.79
N LEU A 1026 8.25 -14.97 -44.59
CA LEU A 1026 9.65 -14.61 -44.29
C LEU A 1026 10.00 -14.97 -42.84
#